data_AF-A0A9P8AHH8-F1
#
_entry.id   AF-A0A9P8AHH8-F1
#
_cell.length_a   1.000
_cell.length_b   1.000
_cell.length_c   1.000
_cell.angle_alpha   90.00
_cell.angle_beta   90.00
_cell.angle_gamma   90.00
#
_symmetry.space_group_name_H-M   'P 1'
#
loop_
_entity.id
_entity.type
_entity.pdbx_description
1 polymer ?
#
loop_
_entity_poly.entity_id
_entity_poly.type
_entity_poly.pdbx_seq_one_letter_code
_entity_poly.pdbx_strand_id
1 'polypeptide(L)'
;MRSVLRRGNVIVRGAATSAIPATTGIYEFREVHSEVKGSTVSKLRTRNFPSQQFDGSLSSSHLASAVSAEGRIVRDQVKLQIYECLQNNQYEVVIRLLKALTDTKTQEELGRWNDVLTKEELSFFLGKLVTYQKQLVVRATSSKAVSLDQIEPFQNANITKNNIRTIYNNLLYGSRDQTFMYDRSTRNDLTVSPDWTGYELMVHDYENLIELEITNMKFDLASKWFQRFDQQFGETSIDHMTHRLWVLKLETYCGGYPSSWEISDKVNELTTLNHQPKQSFLKLSKNFLVVFNEFLQLQKVRGGTALGKSLGSEFVKALIYSAGYSRNTEYLTKMIHLIYGIDAKGELVMTKSEDLVQPTQQVLEAIFVAYAYNNEIFSGLKYINAFQQLYNIDLSSRHARSLWGKLFRWSENMTRYDESKTLIMFMKIENTNSDKSVTIPVVSSLEEAQSNINFDYEGYVEYVESVRTKRLNTMNALWSLYKANNSFYSNSAYYSYYKILSESLKHDLKTSLAAEAVNPEVEQPVYKFLTELDQVYHTINSPESYNFGPVSLGQYHDSVRHIYESAVKDLISYKLELAHMGQVEPLIQEWSIDLQMKESLLLWYAQVKPIYMAELEDKREKKMVLLRADENDDSFLGLM
;
A
#
# COMPACT_ATOMS: atom_id res chain seq x y z
N MET A 1 26.85 29.16 61.43
CA MET A 1 27.25 30.58 61.55
C MET A 1 26.72 31.35 60.34
N ARG A 2 26.26 32.59 60.58
CA ARG A 2 26.35 33.81 59.74
C ARG A 2 26.29 33.71 58.21
N SER A 3 25.25 34.34 57.65
CA SER A 3 25.20 34.99 56.33
C SER A 3 26.25 36.10 56.14
N VAL A 4 26.61 36.45 54.89
CA VAL A 4 26.40 37.80 54.32
C VAL A 4 26.74 37.87 52.81
N LEU A 5 25.98 38.71 52.11
CA LEU A 5 26.01 39.05 50.67
C LEU A 5 27.33 39.65 50.14
N ARG A 6 27.58 39.50 48.82
CA ARG A 6 27.92 40.54 47.81
C ARG A 6 28.25 39.88 46.45
N ARG A 7 28.19 40.51 45.27
CA ARG A 7 27.24 41.47 44.64
C ARG A 7 27.76 41.76 43.21
N GLY A 8 26.90 41.83 42.20
CA GLY A 8 27.24 42.09 40.78
C GLY A 8 26.02 41.81 39.90
N ASN A 9 25.11 42.75 39.58
CA ASN A 9 25.23 44.01 38.81
C ASN A 9 25.87 43.78 37.42
N VAL A 10 25.27 44.18 36.29
CA VAL A 10 24.02 44.95 35.97
C VAL A 10 23.32 44.24 34.76
N ILE A 11 22.19 44.61 34.12
CA ILE A 11 21.35 45.83 33.99
C ILE A 11 19.85 45.44 34.05
N VAL A 12 18.95 46.35 34.47
CA VAL A 12 17.50 46.31 34.15
C VAL A 12 17.11 47.61 33.44
N ARG A 13 16.25 47.53 32.41
CA ARG A 13 15.44 48.66 31.91
C ARG A 13 14.01 48.17 31.67
N GLY A 14 13.02 49.00 31.99
CA GLY A 14 11.62 48.61 31.99
C GLY A 14 10.73 49.46 31.06
N ALA A 15 9.54 48.91 30.81
CA ALA A 15 8.28 49.56 30.41
C ALA A 15 8.32 50.77 29.46
N ALA A 16 7.78 50.55 28.25
CA ALA A 16 6.98 51.56 27.55
C ALA A 16 5.76 50.85 26.90
N THR A 17 4.56 51.37 27.11
CA THR A 17 3.32 50.89 26.50
C THR A 17 3.10 51.53 25.14
N SER A 18 2.80 50.74 24.10
CA SER A 18 2.20 51.23 22.85
C SER A 18 1.32 50.15 22.23
N ALA A 19 0.29 50.55 21.48
CA ALA A 19 -0.72 49.65 20.94
C ALA A 19 -0.29 49.02 19.61
N ILE A 20 -0.84 47.83 19.31
CA ILE A 20 -0.71 47.19 18.00
C ILE A 20 -1.69 47.88 17.03
N PRO A 21 -1.23 48.48 15.91
CA PRO A 21 -2.13 48.98 14.88
C PRO A 21 -2.67 47.80 14.03
N ALA A 22 -3.94 47.87 13.66
CA ALA A 22 -4.48 47.00 12.62
C ALA A 22 -4.05 47.52 11.25
N THR A 23 -3.53 46.64 10.39
CA THR A 23 -3.14 47.00 9.01
C THR A 23 -3.72 45.99 8.03
N THR A 24 -4.74 46.40 7.29
CA THR A 24 -5.25 45.69 6.12
C THR A 24 -4.21 45.74 5.01
N GLY A 25 -3.67 44.59 4.62
CA GLY A 25 -2.70 44.45 3.53
C GLY A 25 -3.29 43.69 2.33
N ILE A 26 -3.53 44.40 1.23
CA ILE A 26 -3.96 43.80 -0.04
C ILE A 26 -2.75 43.12 -0.69
N TYR A 27 -2.89 41.86 -1.10
CA TYR A 27 -1.90 41.17 -1.93
C TYR A 27 -2.38 41.11 -3.39
N GLU A 28 -1.71 41.87 -4.26
CA GLU A 28 -1.91 41.79 -5.71
C GLU A 28 -1.37 40.45 -6.24
N PHE A 29 -2.18 39.72 -6.99
CA PHE A 29 -1.70 38.57 -7.75
C PHE A 29 -1.09 39.04 -9.07
N ARG A 30 0.18 38.68 -9.30
CA ARG A 30 0.88 38.95 -10.55
C ARG A 30 0.63 37.82 -11.54
N GLU A 31 -0.20 38.07 -12.56
CA GLU A 31 -0.51 37.06 -13.57
C GLU A 31 0.75 36.60 -14.33
N VAL A 32 0.82 35.29 -14.60
CA VAL A 32 1.75 34.68 -15.56
C VAL A 32 0.92 33.88 -16.54
N HIS A 33 0.69 34.43 -17.73
CA HIS A 33 -0.02 33.71 -18.78
C HIS A 33 0.83 32.54 -19.30
N SER A 34 0.20 31.38 -19.49
CA SER A 34 0.67 30.33 -20.39
C SER A 34 -0.50 29.89 -21.28
N GLU A 35 -0.33 30.02 -22.60
CA GLU A 35 -1.34 29.56 -23.55
C GLU A 35 -1.26 28.04 -23.71
N VAL A 36 -2.36 27.33 -23.44
CA VAL A 36 -2.57 25.96 -23.94
C VAL A 36 -3.92 25.90 -24.63
N LYS A 37 -3.92 25.65 -25.94
CA LYS A 37 -5.12 25.62 -26.78
C LYS A 37 -5.67 24.19 -26.87
N GLY A 38 -6.89 23.98 -26.38
CA GLY A 38 -7.62 22.72 -26.50
C GLY A 38 -9.12 22.92 -26.27
N SER A 39 -9.96 22.59 -27.27
CA SER A 39 -11.42 22.60 -27.14
C SER A 39 -11.86 21.62 -26.04
N THR A 40 -12.84 21.93 -25.19
CA THR A 40 -14.18 22.43 -25.57
C THR A 40 -14.75 23.52 -24.65
N VAL A 41 -14.04 23.87 -23.56
CA VAL A 41 -14.56 24.69 -22.45
C VAL A 41 -14.90 26.14 -22.84
N SER A 42 -14.23 26.71 -23.86
CA SER A 42 -14.43 28.10 -24.29
C SER A 42 -15.85 28.44 -24.76
N LYS A 43 -16.69 27.44 -25.08
CA LYS A 43 -18.11 27.63 -25.46
C LYS A 43 -19.09 27.71 -24.28
N LEU A 44 -18.65 27.45 -23.04
CA LEU A 44 -19.46 27.65 -21.84
C LEU A 44 -19.32 29.05 -21.23
N ARG A 45 -18.25 29.79 -21.55
CA ARG A 45 -17.92 31.09 -20.93
C ARG A 45 -18.58 32.30 -21.61
N THR A 46 -19.40 32.09 -22.65
CA THR A 46 -19.89 33.14 -23.56
C THR A 46 -21.36 32.96 -24.00
N ARG A 47 -22.23 32.49 -23.10
CA ARG A 47 -23.69 32.57 -23.28
C ARG A 47 -24.30 33.67 -22.41
N ASN A 48 -24.35 34.88 -22.98
CA ASN A 48 -25.30 35.90 -22.54
C ASN A 48 -26.71 35.33 -22.78
N PHE A 49 -27.43 34.97 -21.73
CA PHE A 49 -28.83 34.58 -21.86
C PHE A 49 -29.70 35.85 -21.97
N PRO A 50 -30.74 35.87 -22.83
CA PRO A 50 -31.66 37.02 -22.92
C PRO A 50 -32.33 37.39 -21.59
N SER A 51 -32.50 36.42 -20.68
CA SER A 51 -32.98 36.66 -19.31
C SER A 51 -32.09 37.64 -18.55
N GLN A 52 -30.76 37.54 -18.62
CA GLN A 52 -29.86 38.45 -17.91
C GLN A 52 -29.93 39.91 -18.42
N GLN A 53 -30.28 40.10 -19.69
CA GLN A 53 -30.57 41.44 -20.23
C GLN A 53 -31.95 41.96 -19.80
N PHE A 54 -32.91 41.06 -19.56
CA PHE A 54 -34.23 41.41 -19.02
C PHE A 54 -34.14 41.75 -17.52
N ASP A 55 -33.44 40.95 -16.73
CA ASP A 55 -33.20 41.17 -15.29
C ASP A 55 -32.50 42.52 -15.04
N GLY A 56 -31.51 42.87 -15.89
CA GLY A 56 -30.84 44.18 -15.85
C GLY A 56 -31.69 45.38 -16.30
N SER A 57 -32.91 45.16 -16.80
CA SER A 57 -33.85 46.23 -17.20
C SER A 57 -34.88 46.58 -16.12
N LEU A 58 -35.01 45.74 -15.08
CA LEU A 58 -35.94 45.97 -13.98
C LEU A 58 -35.33 46.97 -12.98
N SER A 59 -35.91 48.17 -12.89
CA SER A 59 -35.42 49.20 -11.99
C SER A 59 -35.54 48.76 -10.52
N SER A 60 -34.47 49.02 -9.74
CA SER A 60 -34.34 48.61 -8.34
C SER A 60 -35.42 49.16 -7.40
N SER A 61 -36.20 50.14 -7.84
CA SER A 61 -37.37 50.67 -7.13
C SER A 61 -38.55 49.70 -7.02
N HIS A 62 -38.66 48.69 -7.90
CA HIS A 62 -39.81 47.77 -7.92
C HIS A 62 -39.58 46.40 -7.27
N LEU A 63 -38.34 46.06 -6.91
CA LEU A 63 -37.99 44.82 -6.20
C LEU A 63 -37.68 45.05 -4.70
N ALA A 64 -38.17 46.16 -4.13
CA ALA A 64 -38.04 46.49 -2.71
C ALA A 64 -38.95 45.65 -1.80
N SER A 65 -38.82 44.31 -1.86
CA SER A 65 -39.56 43.33 -1.04
C SER A 65 -38.62 42.38 -0.28
N ALA A 66 -37.77 42.98 0.56
CA ALA A 66 -37.26 42.43 1.82
C ALA A 66 -36.91 40.92 1.91
N VAL A 67 -35.95 40.44 1.12
CA VAL A 67 -35.03 39.35 1.53
C VAL A 67 -33.61 39.76 1.13
N SER A 68 -32.62 39.57 2.02
CA SER A 68 -31.27 40.13 1.85
C SER A 68 -30.46 39.44 0.73
N ALA A 69 -30.28 40.13 -0.40
CA ALA A 69 -29.50 39.66 -1.53
C ALA A 69 -27.99 39.52 -1.21
N GLU A 70 -27.43 40.46 -0.46
CA GLU A 70 -26.02 40.50 -0.07
C GLU A 70 -25.58 39.22 0.67
N GLY A 71 -26.45 38.70 1.53
CA GLY A 71 -26.20 37.47 2.28
C GLY A 71 -26.09 36.21 1.41
N ARG A 72 -26.68 36.18 0.21
CA ARG A 72 -26.51 35.06 -0.74
C ARG A 72 -25.17 35.14 -1.47
N ILE A 73 -24.79 36.33 -1.92
CA ILE A 73 -23.55 36.56 -2.69
C ILE A 73 -22.32 36.07 -1.91
N VAL A 74 -22.25 36.34 -0.60
CA VAL A 74 -21.15 35.88 0.26
C VAL A 74 -21.16 34.35 0.45
N ARG A 75 -22.34 33.72 0.60
CA ARG A 75 -22.46 32.25 0.74
C ARG A 75 -21.95 31.54 -0.51
N ASP A 76 -22.36 31.99 -1.69
CA ASP A 76 -21.95 31.39 -2.97
C ASP A 76 -20.46 31.63 -3.26
N GLN A 77 -19.87 32.75 -2.81
CA GLN A 77 -18.42 32.98 -2.87
C GLN A 77 -17.65 31.96 -2.01
N VAL A 78 -18.09 31.66 -0.78
CA VAL A 78 -17.43 30.65 0.08
C VAL A 78 -17.54 29.25 -0.54
N LYS A 79 -18.69 28.90 -1.14
CA LYS A 79 -18.84 27.64 -1.91
C LYS A 79 -17.84 27.53 -3.06
N LEU A 80 -17.72 28.60 -3.86
CA LEU A 80 -16.78 28.66 -4.98
C LEU A 80 -15.33 28.53 -4.50
N GLN A 81 -14.93 29.24 -3.44
CA GLN A 81 -13.58 29.13 -2.86
C GLN A 81 -13.26 27.71 -2.37
N ILE A 82 -14.18 27.03 -1.69
CA ILE A 82 -13.98 25.64 -1.27
C ILE A 82 -13.79 24.72 -2.49
N TYR A 83 -14.58 24.92 -3.54
CA TYR A 83 -14.50 24.15 -4.78
C TYR A 83 -13.21 24.42 -5.57
N GLU A 84 -12.78 25.68 -5.69
CA GLU A 84 -11.51 26.07 -6.29
C GLU A 84 -10.30 25.53 -5.52
N CYS A 85 -10.31 25.59 -4.17
CA CYS A 85 -9.28 24.95 -3.35
C CYS A 85 -9.22 23.43 -3.57
N LEU A 86 -10.37 22.75 -3.76
CA LEU A 86 -10.38 21.32 -4.12
C LEU A 86 -9.82 21.04 -5.52
N GLN A 87 -10.16 21.85 -6.54
CA GLN A 87 -9.58 21.72 -7.88
C GLN A 87 -8.06 21.96 -7.87
N ASN A 88 -7.60 22.94 -7.09
CA ASN A 88 -6.20 23.28 -6.89
C ASN A 88 -5.46 22.33 -5.92
N ASN A 89 -6.10 21.24 -5.47
CA ASN A 89 -5.54 20.24 -4.54
C ASN A 89 -5.09 20.80 -3.17
N GLN A 90 -5.63 21.94 -2.75
CA GLN A 90 -5.33 22.63 -1.48
C GLN A 90 -6.13 22.04 -0.31
N TYR A 91 -6.10 20.71 -0.15
CA TYR A 91 -6.95 19.97 0.80
C TYR A 91 -6.81 20.44 2.26
N GLU A 92 -5.64 20.93 2.67
CA GLU A 92 -5.43 21.48 4.02
C GLU A 92 -6.16 22.80 4.29
N VAL A 93 -6.30 23.64 3.26
CA VAL A 93 -7.09 24.88 3.33
C VAL A 93 -8.56 24.53 3.47
N VAL A 94 -9.05 23.56 2.68
CA VAL A 94 -10.42 23.05 2.75
C VAL A 94 -10.73 22.44 4.13
N ILE A 95 -9.82 21.65 4.70
CA ILE A 95 -9.94 21.11 6.06
C ILE A 95 -10.05 22.24 7.10
N ARG A 96 -9.22 23.28 6.97
CA ARG A 96 -9.23 24.44 7.90
C ARG A 96 -10.54 25.22 7.80
N LEU A 97 -11.03 25.47 6.59
CA LEU A 97 -12.30 26.15 6.32
C LEU A 97 -13.50 25.34 6.86
N LEU A 98 -13.60 24.05 6.55
CA LEU A 98 -14.71 23.22 7.04
C LEU A 98 -14.67 23.01 8.56
N LYS A 99 -13.47 22.97 9.17
CA LYS A 99 -13.33 22.91 10.63
C LYS A 99 -13.79 24.21 11.29
N ALA A 100 -13.41 25.38 10.74
CA ALA A 100 -13.89 26.67 11.23
C ALA A 100 -15.39 26.88 11.00
N LEU A 101 -15.94 26.40 9.88
CA LEU A 101 -17.38 26.47 9.59
C LEU A 101 -18.19 25.58 10.56
N THR A 102 -17.66 24.45 10.99
CA THR A 102 -18.37 23.50 11.88
C THR A 102 -18.13 23.76 13.38
N ASP A 103 -17.07 24.45 13.77
CA ASP A 103 -16.81 24.83 15.16
C ASP A 103 -17.89 25.81 15.68
N THR A 104 -18.48 25.50 16.84
CA THR A 104 -19.58 26.28 17.42
C THR A 104 -19.18 27.70 17.85
N LYS A 105 -17.90 27.93 18.21
CA LYS A 105 -17.41 29.27 18.62
C LYS A 105 -17.46 30.24 17.43
N THR A 106 -17.04 29.77 16.26
CA THR A 106 -17.09 30.55 15.01
C THR A 106 -18.48 30.57 14.37
N GLN A 107 -19.38 29.63 14.68
CA GLN A 107 -20.79 29.74 14.27
C GLN A 107 -21.57 30.82 15.04
N GLU A 108 -21.18 31.10 16.29
CA GLU A 108 -21.71 32.24 17.05
C GLU A 108 -21.29 33.59 16.42
N GLU A 109 -20.18 33.62 15.66
CA GLU A 109 -19.66 34.81 14.95
C GLU A 109 -20.11 34.90 13.48
N LEU A 110 -20.19 33.78 12.76
CA LEU A 110 -20.36 33.70 11.29
C LEU A 110 -21.72 33.14 10.83
N GLY A 111 -22.57 32.69 11.75
CA GLY A 111 -23.82 31.99 11.44
C GLY A 111 -23.66 30.47 11.34
N ARG A 112 -24.78 29.76 11.15
CA ARG A 112 -24.79 28.28 11.17
C ARG A 112 -24.19 27.73 9.88
N TRP A 113 -23.47 26.61 9.95
CA TRP A 113 -22.89 26.00 8.74
C TRP A 113 -23.94 25.65 7.65
N ASN A 114 -25.16 25.27 8.06
CA ASN A 114 -26.30 24.98 7.17
C ASN A 114 -26.77 26.22 6.37
N ASP A 115 -26.42 27.44 6.80
CA ASP A 115 -26.68 28.66 6.02
C ASP A 115 -25.75 28.76 4.80
N VAL A 116 -24.56 28.15 4.86
CA VAL A 116 -23.51 28.27 3.83
C VAL A 116 -23.44 27.02 2.95
N LEU A 117 -23.63 25.82 3.51
CA LEU A 117 -23.58 24.55 2.79
C LEU A 117 -24.83 23.71 3.05
N THR A 118 -25.35 23.06 2.01
CA THR A 118 -26.29 21.95 2.18
C THR A 118 -25.59 20.72 2.75
N LYS A 119 -26.36 19.78 3.34
CA LYS A 119 -25.83 18.48 3.79
C LYS A 119 -25.11 17.72 2.65
N GLU A 120 -25.65 17.78 1.44
CA GLU A 120 -25.09 17.10 0.25
C GLU A 120 -23.73 17.66 -0.16
N GLU A 121 -23.60 18.98 -0.24
CA GLU A 121 -22.33 19.66 -0.55
C GLU A 121 -21.26 19.34 0.51
N LEU A 122 -21.63 19.40 1.80
CA LEU A 122 -20.72 19.08 2.89
C LEU A 122 -20.26 17.61 2.85
N SER A 123 -21.18 16.67 2.65
CA SER A 123 -20.87 15.23 2.56
C SER A 123 -19.98 14.92 1.34
N PHE A 124 -20.23 15.57 0.20
CA PHE A 124 -19.37 15.48 -0.98
C PHE A 124 -17.95 16.01 -0.72
N PHE A 125 -17.81 17.17 -0.08
CA PHE A 125 -16.50 17.71 0.26
C PHE A 125 -15.75 16.82 1.26
N LEU A 126 -16.43 16.28 2.27
CA LEU A 126 -15.84 15.33 3.22
C LEU A 126 -15.39 14.04 2.52
N GLY A 127 -16.13 13.54 1.53
CA GLY A 127 -15.71 12.40 0.71
C GLY A 127 -14.45 12.65 -0.13
N LYS A 128 -14.24 13.88 -0.62
CA LYS A 128 -12.96 14.28 -1.25
C LYS A 128 -11.82 14.27 -0.24
N LEU A 129 -12.05 14.73 0.99
CA LEU A 129 -11.05 14.71 2.05
C LEU A 129 -10.70 13.29 2.54
N VAL A 130 -11.67 12.38 2.63
CA VAL A 130 -11.44 10.95 2.89
C VAL A 130 -10.63 10.32 1.75
N THR A 131 -10.97 10.64 0.49
CA THR A 131 -10.20 10.19 -0.68
C THR A 131 -8.74 10.67 -0.62
N TYR A 132 -8.50 11.92 -0.23
CA TYR A 132 -7.16 12.46 -0.01
C TYR A 132 -6.41 11.74 1.13
N GLN A 133 -7.07 11.50 2.27
CA GLN A 133 -6.49 10.75 3.40
C GLN A 133 -6.04 9.35 2.97
N LYS A 134 -6.85 8.65 2.17
CA LYS A 134 -6.54 7.34 1.59
C LYS A 134 -5.31 7.39 0.67
N GLN A 135 -5.18 8.44 -0.15
CA GLN A 135 -3.97 8.63 -0.97
C GLN A 135 -2.72 8.85 -0.11
N LEU A 136 -2.81 9.61 0.99
CA LEU A 136 -1.68 9.79 1.92
C LEU A 136 -1.27 8.46 2.59
N VAL A 137 -2.22 7.62 3.01
CA VAL A 137 -1.92 6.28 3.56
C VAL A 137 -1.25 5.38 2.53
N VAL A 138 -1.70 5.40 1.26
CA VAL A 138 -1.05 4.63 0.17
C VAL A 138 0.37 5.15 -0.11
N ARG A 139 0.60 6.48 -0.08
CA ARG A 139 1.95 7.05 -0.20
C ARG A 139 2.84 6.64 0.97
N ALA A 140 2.37 6.76 2.22
CA ALA A 140 3.12 6.41 3.42
C ALA A 140 3.49 4.92 3.52
N THR A 141 2.61 4.03 3.02
CA THR A 141 2.91 2.59 2.92
C THR A 141 3.86 2.25 1.77
N SER A 142 3.95 3.12 0.75
CA SER A 142 4.88 2.98 -0.37
C SER A 142 6.27 3.54 -0.04
N SER A 143 6.37 4.70 0.63
CA SER A 143 7.66 5.30 1.02
C SER A 143 8.41 4.41 2.00
N LYS A 144 7.72 3.85 3.01
CA LYS A 144 8.30 2.92 3.99
C LYS A 144 8.90 1.64 3.35
N ALA A 145 8.48 1.28 2.14
CA ALA A 145 9.04 0.14 1.39
C ALA A 145 10.30 0.49 0.59
N VAL A 146 10.73 1.77 0.59
CA VAL A 146 11.88 2.30 -0.18
C VAL A 146 12.90 2.98 0.74
N SER A 147 12.46 3.70 1.78
CA SER A 147 13.34 4.26 2.82
C SER A 147 12.64 4.29 4.19
N LEU A 148 13.42 4.12 5.26
CA LEU A 148 12.90 4.05 6.63
C LEU A 148 12.55 5.43 7.21
N ASP A 149 13.18 6.49 6.71
CA ASP A 149 13.22 7.81 7.35
C ASP A 149 12.10 8.77 6.91
N GLN A 150 11.32 8.43 5.88
CA GLN A 150 10.22 9.28 5.39
C GLN A 150 8.97 9.18 6.28
N ILE A 151 9.04 9.82 7.45
CA ILE A 151 8.00 9.81 8.50
C ILE A 151 6.82 10.75 8.16
N GLU A 152 7.05 11.87 7.48
CA GLU A 152 6.05 12.94 7.25
C GLU A 152 4.73 12.45 6.61
N PRO A 153 4.72 11.60 5.56
CA PRO A 153 3.45 11.19 4.91
C PRO A 153 2.52 10.45 5.88
N PHE A 154 3.07 9.73 6.85
CA PHE A 154 2.29 9.04 7.89
C PHE A 154 1.76 10.00 8.95
N GLN A 155 2.53 11.03 9.32
CA GLN A 155 2.05 12.09 10.22
C GLN A 155 0.89 12.86 9.58
N ASN A 156 1.06 13.30 8.33
CA ASN A 156 0.04 14.04 7.59
C ASN A 156 -1.25 13.21 7.41
N ALA A 157 -1.14 11.92 7.05
CA ALA A 157 -2.30 11.02 6.99
C ALA A 157 -3.08 10.93 8.31
N ASN A 158 -2.40 10.96 9.47
CA ASN A 158 -3.03 10.94 10.79
C ASN A 158 -3.65 12.29 11.17
N ILE A 159 -3.00 13.41 10.83
CA ILE A 159 -3.52 14.77 11.06
C ILE A 159 -4.80 14.99 10.23
N THR A 160 -4.80 14.62 8.94
CA THR A 160 -5.98 14.67 8.07
C THR A 160 -7.13 13.85 8.64
N LYS A 161 -6.89 12.58 9.01
CA LYS A 161 -7.90 11.70 9.63
C LYS A 161 -8.49 12.30 10.91
N ASN A 162 -7.64 12.82 11.80
CA ASN A 162 -8.11 13.40 13.05
C ASN A 162 -8.95 14.67 12.81
N ASN A 163 -8.57 15.54 11.87
CA ASN A 163 -9.36 16.72 11.53
C ASN A 163 -10.71 16.36 10.87
N ILE A 164 -10.78 15.35 9.98
CA ILE A 164 -12.06 14.87 9.42
C ILE A 164 -12.97 14.36 10.54
N ARG A 165 -12.42 13.59 11.49
CA ARG A 165 -13.15 13.14 12.69
C ARG A 165 -13.60 14.31 13.57
N THR A 166 -12.81 15.37 13.73
CA THR A 166 -13.23 16.59 14.44
C THR A 166 -14.38 17.30 13.73
N ILE A 167 -14.37 17.38 12.39
CA ILE A 167 -15.48 17.99 11.64
C ILE A 167 -16.77 17.19 11.87
N TYR A 168 -16.74 15.85 11.76
CA TYR A 168 -17.91 15.03 12.10
C TYR A 168 -18.30 15.14 13.58
N ASN A 169 -17.36 15.27 14.51
CA ASN A 169 -17.71 15.49 15.92
C ASN A 169 -18.39 16.84 16.15
N ASN A 170 -17.89 17.90 15.52
CA ASN A 170 -18.50 19.23 15.56
C ASN A 170 -19.93 19.23 15.00
N LEU A 171 -20.20 18.43 13.96
CA LEU A 171 -21.55 18.26 13.43
C LEU A 171 -22.48 17.55 14.42
N LEU A 172 -22.01 16.53 15.14
CA LEU A 172 -22.82 15.69 16.04
C LEU A 172 -22.98 16.26 17.47
N TYR A 173 -21.97 16.97 17.99
CA TYR A 173 -21.91 17.43 19.40
C TYR A 173 -21.42 18.87 19.57
N GLY A 174 -21.19 19.62 18.49
CA GLY A 174 -20.50 20.91 18.55
C GLY A 174 -19.02 20.80 18.91
N SER A 175 -18.37 21.95 19.13
CA SER A 175 -16.93 22.02 19.47
C SER A 175 -16.67 22.15 20.98
N ARG A 176 -17.57 21.59 21.80
CA ARG A 176 -17.42 21.53 23.26
C ARG A 176 -16.63 20.28 23.61
N ASP A 177 -15.50 20.45 24.30
CA ASP A 177 -14.49 19.41 24.54
C ASP A 177 -14.92 18.26 25.50
N GLN A 178 -16.21 17.99 25.66
CA GLN A 178 -16.77 17.03 26.63
C GLN A 178 -17.30 15.73 26.01
N THR A 179 -17.76 15.73 24.74
CA THR A 179 -18.30 14.55 24.08
C THR A 179 -17.59 14.25 22.76
N PHE A 180 -17.10 13.01 22.60
CA PHE A 180 -16.58 12.50 21.33
C PHE A 180 -17.38 11.30 20.77
N MET A 181 -17.51 11.20 19.45
CA MET A 181 -18.32 10.20 18.75
C MET A 181 -17.84 8.74 18.86
N TYR A 182 -16.71 8.50 19.52
CA TYR A 182 -16.15 7.17 19.82
C TYR A 182 -15.95 6.94 21.34
N ASP A 183 -16.48 7.80 22.20
CA ASP A 183 -16.44 7.61 23.64
C ASP A 183 -17.28 6.42 24.11
N ARG A 184 -17.00 5.94 25.33
CA ARG A 184 -17.72 4.80 25.90
C ARG A 184 -19.22 5.08 26.14
N SER A 185 -19.58 6.33 26.41
CA SER A 185 -20.95 6.82 26.55
C SER A 185 -21.72 6.77 25.23
N THR A 186 -21.15 7.31 24.15
CA THR A 186 -21.78 7.43 22.82
C THR A 186 -21.64 6.16 21.96
N ARG A 187 -21.04 5.08 22.50
CA ARG A 187 -20.66 3.87 21.73
C ARG A 187 -21.84 3.03 21.21
N ASN A 188 -22.98 3.09 21.90
CA ASN A 188 -24.17 2.31 21.58
C ASN A 188 -25.27 3.13 20.90
N ASP A 189 -25.29 4.43 21.14
CA ASP A 189 -26.26 5.40 20.61
C ASP A 189 -25.57 6.77 20.60
N LEU A 190 -25.76 7.56 19.55
CA LEU A 190 -25.22 8.91 19.43
C LEU A 190 -26.05 9.95 20.21
N THR A 191 -27.35 9.71 20.35
CA THR A 191 -28.33 10.69 20.86
C THR A 191 -28.32 10.85 22.38
N VAL A 192 -27.62 9.95 23.09
CA VAL A 192 -27.56 9.89 24.56
C VAL A 192 -26.73 11.01 25.20
N SER A 193 -25.89 11.74 24.44
CA SER A 193 -25.13 12.87 24.99
C SER A 193 -26.00 14.13 25.13
N PRO A 194 -25.88 14.89 26.24
CA PRO A 194 -26.50 16.21 26.36
C PRO A 194 -25.98 17.25 25.34
N ASP A 195 -24.83 17.01 24.70
CA ASP A 195 -24.27 17.89 23.66
C ASP A 195 -24.89 17.63 22.26
N TRP A 196 -25.78 16.64 22.11
CA TRP A 196 -26.33 16.22 20.81
C TRP A 196 -27.00 17.35 20.03
N THR A 197 -26.52 17.61 18.81
CA THR A 197 -26.96 18.74 17.96
C THR A 197 -28.25 18.50 17.20
N GLY A 198 -28.72 17.24 17.12
CA GLY A 198 -29.77 16.82 16.18
C GLY A 198 -29.28 16.59 14.75
N TYR A 199 -27.97 16.53 14.48
CA TYR A 199 -27.47 16.25 13.13
C TYR A 199 -27.65 14.78 12.72
N GLU A 200 -28.75 14.49 12.02
CA GLU A 200 -28.92 13.24 11.28
C GLU A 200 -27.88 13.12 10.16
N LEU A 201 -27.09 12.05 10.21
CA LEU A 201 -26.11 11.67 9.19
C LEU A 201 -26.82 11.20 7.92
N MET A 202 -26.26 11.56 6.77
CA MET A 202 -26.75 11.06 5.48
C MET A 202 -26.06 9.76 5.06
N VAL A 203 -26.64 9.05 4.09
CA VAL A 203 -26.11 7.79 3.56
C VAL A 203 -24.63 7.93 3.10
N HIS A 204 -24.28 9.05 2.46
CA HIS A 204 -22.89 9.36 2.08
C HIS A 204 -21.97 9.71 3.27
N ASP A 205 -22.50 10.22 4.39
CA ASP A 205 -21.70 10.43 5.61
C ASP A 205 -21.29 9.07 6.21
N TYR A 206 -22.19 8.08 6.19
CA TYR A 206 -21.86 6.70 6.56
C TYR A 206 -20.81 6.10 5.62
N GLU A 207 -20.93 6.26 4.29
CA GLU A 207 -19.89 5.82 3.34
C GLU A 207 -18.52 6.44 3.66
N ASN A 208 -18.48 7.76 3.86
CA ASN A 208 -17.27 8.51 4.19
C ASN A 208 -16.62 8.04 5.50
N LEU A 209 -17.41 7.87 6.57
CA LEU A 209 -16.93 7.44 7.88
C LEU A 209 -16.44 5.99 7.85
N ILE A 210 -17.18 5.09 7.20
CA ILE A 210 -16.81 3.67 7.07
C ILE A 210 -15.53 3.54 6.23
N GLU A 211 -15.41 4.24 5.10
CA GLU A 211 -14.20 4.23 4.27
C GLU A 211 -12.97 4.79 5.00
N LEU A 212 -13.15 5.88 5.78
CA LEU A 212 -12.08 6.45 6.60
C LEU A 212 -11.56 5.44 7.63
N GLU A 213 -12.46 4.71 8.30
CA GLU A 213 -12.07 3.76 9.33
C GLU A 213 -11.46 2.46 8.75
N ILE A 214 -11.99 1.91 7.65
CA ILE A 214 -11.37 0.77 6.91
C ILE A 214 -9.95 1.15 6.45
N THR A 215 -9.79 2.34 5.85
CA THR A 215 -8.50 2.85 5.37
C THR A 215 -7.45 2.93 6.47
N ASN A 216 -7.87 3.14 7.72
CA ASN A 216 -7.02 3.19 8.91
C ASN A 216 -7.02 1.87 9.73
N MET A 217 -7.47 0.77 9.12
CA MET A 217 -7.56 -0.59 9.69
C MET A 217 -8.46 -0.74 10.93
N LYS A 218 -9.45 0.16 11.09
CA LYS A 218 -10.41 0.19 12.19
C LYS A 218 -11.76 -0.43 11.81
N PHE A 219 -11.70 -1.72 11.50
CA PHE A 219 -12.86 -2.58 11.20
C PHE A 219 -13.89 -2.64 12.35
N ASP A 220 -13.44 -2.46 13.59
CA ASP A 220 -14.28 -2.29 14.78
C ASP A 220 -15.09 -0.99 14.77
N LEU A 221 -14.50 0.13 14.31
CA LEU A 221 -15.21 1.40 14.17
C LEU A 221 -16.10 1.40 12.91
N ALA A 222 -15.62 0.84 11.80
CA ALA A 222 -16.42 0.64 10.58
C ALA A 222 -17.67 -0.21 10.82
N SER A 223 -17.54 -1.35 11.51
CA SER A 223 -18.68 -2.19 11.89
C SER A 223 -19.65 -1.52 12.89
N LYS A 224 -19.16 -0.57 13.71
CA LYS A 224 -20.00 0.27 14.57
C LYS A 224 -20.78 1.33 13.80
N TRP A 225 -20.23 1.87 12.71
CA TRP A 225 -20.98 2.75 11.80
C TRP A 225 -22.07 2.02 11.04
N PHE A 226 -21.85 0.77 10.61
CA PHE A 226 -22.93 -0.08 10.09
C PHE A 226 -24.03 -0.34 11.13
N GLN A 227 -23.68 -0.63 12.39
CA GLN A 227 -24.69 -0.75 13.45
C GLN A 227 -25.50 0.55 13.66
N ARG A 228 -24.85 1.72 13.58
CA ARG A 228 -25.53 3.02 13.66
C ARG A 228 -26.40 3.31 12.44
N PHE A 229 -26.04 2.83 11.26
CA PHE A 229 -26.85 2.91 10.04
C PHE A 229 -28.12 2.05 10.17
N ASP A 230 -27.97 0.79 10.61
CA ASP A 230 -29.10 -0.10 10.89
C ASP A 230 -30.00 0.43 12.03
N GLN A 231 -29.45 1.16 13.01
CA GLN A 231 -30.22 1.87 14.05
C GLN A 231 -31.01 3.07 13.50
N GLN A 232 -30.43 3.88 12.60
CA GLN A 232 -31.07 5.09 12.06
C GLN A 232 -32.19 4.76 11.06
N PHE A 233 -32.01 3.74 10.23
CA PHE A 233 -32.97 3.37 9.18
C PHE A 233 -33.84 2.15 9.52
N GLY A 234 -33.51 1.39 10.57
CA GLY A 234 -34.32 0.26 11.02
C GLY A 234 -34.55 -0.79 9.94
N GLU A 235 -35.80 -1.23 9.78
CA GLU A 235 -36.17 -2.25 8.78
C GLU A 235 -35.95 -1.78 7.32
N THR A 236 -35.92 -0.48 7.05
CA THR A 236 -35.64 0.07 5.71
C THR A 236 -34.15 0.28 5.44
N SER A 237 -33.22 -0.11 6.35
CA SER A 237 -31.78 0.08 6.13
C SER A 237 -31.30 -0.54 4.81
N ILE A 238 -31.86 -1.70 4.44
CA ILE A 238 -31.62 -2.38 3.16
C ILE A 238 -31.94 -1.46 1.98
N ASP A 239 -33.02 -0.67 2.03
CA ASP A 239 -33.37 0.22 0.91
C ASP A 239 -32.43 1.42 0.78
N HIS A 240 -31.90 1.91 1.90
CA HIS A 240 -30.88 2.96 1.91
C HIS A 240 -29.47 2.45 1.56
N MET A 241 -29.24 1.13 1.42
CA MET A 241 -27.94 0.58 1.05
C MET A 241 -27.60 0.84 -0.43
N THR A 242 -26.65 1.76 -0.64
CA THR A 242 -26.04 2.02 -1.96
C THR A 242 -25.11 0.88 -2.39
N HIS A 243 -24.75 0.87 -3.68
CA HIS A 243 -23.68 -0.01 -4.18
C HIS A 243 -22.35 0.19 -3.43
N ARG A 244 -22.00 1.42 -3.01
CA ARG A 244 -20.75 1.67 -2.27
C ARG A 244 -20.83 1.13 -0.84
N LEU A 245 -21.96 1.29 -0.13
CA LEU A 245 -22.17 0.66 1.18
C LEU A 245 -22.10 -0.87 1.10
N TRP A 246 -22.63 -1.49 0.04
CA TRP A 246 -22.48 -2.95 -0.17
C TRP A 246 -21.02 -3.38 -0.37
N VAL A 247 -20.22 -2.63 -1.14
CA VAL A 247 -18.76 -2.86 -1.23
C VAL A 247 -18.10 -2.72 0.15
N LEU A 248 -18.39 -1.64 0.88
CA LEU A 248 -17.84 -1.39 2.22
C LEU A 248 -18.25 -2.47 3.24
N LYS A 249 -19.43 -3.08 3.08
CA LYS A 249 -19.96 -4.17 3.93
C LYS A 249 -19.18 -5.47 3.70
N LEU A 250 -18.82 -5.78 2.45
CA LEU A 250 -17.92 -6.88 2.11
C LEU A 250 -16.49 -6.60 2.59
N GLU A 251 -15.96 -5.40 2.35
CA GLU A 251 -14.64 -4.96 2.84
C GLU A 251 -14.54 -5.03 4.38
N THR A 252 -15.62 -4.72 5.11
CA THR A 252 -15.64 -4.72 6.58
C THR A 252 -15.84 -6.10 7.20
N TYR A 253 -16.87 -6.83 6.79
CA TYR A 253 -17.31 -8.04 7.49
C TYR A 253 -16.81 -9.34 6.86
N CYS A 254 -16.51 -9.33 5.56
CA CYS A 254 -16.26 -10.53 4.78
C CYS A 254 -14.82 -10.59 4.23
N GLY A 255 -13.92 -9.74 4.75
CA GLY A 255 -12.52 -9.70 4.29
C GLY A 255 -12.36 -9.21 2.85
N GLY A 256 -13.27 -8.41 2.30
CA GLY A 256 -13.16 -7.86 0.94
C GLY A 256 -11.99 -6.91 0.70
N TYR A 257 -11.17 -6.62 1.71
CA TYR A 257 -10.02 -5.71 1.67
C TYR A 257 -8.71 -6.45 1.97
N PRO A 258 -7.87 -6.76 0.96
CA PRO A 258 -6.75 -7.70 1.12
C PRO A 258 -5.63 -7.19 2.02
N SER A 259 -5.48 -5.87 2.18
CA SER A 259 -4.44 -5.27 3.01
C SER A 259 -4.65 -5.46 4.53
N SER A 260 -5.77 -6.06 4.95
CA SER A 260 -6.00 -6.48 6.34
C SER A 260 -5.87 -7.99 6.58
N TRP A 261 -5.57 -8.80 5.54
CA TRP A 261 -5.47 -10.25 5.69
C TRP A 261 -4.22 -10.66 6.48
N GLU A 262 -4.41 -11.46 7.53
CA GLU A 262 -3.33 -12.21 8.16
C GLU A 262 -2.89 -13.32 7.19
N ILE A 263 -1.58 -13.36 6.86
CA ILE A 263 -0.98 -14.43 6.06
C ILE A 263 -1.26 -15.79 6.74
N SER A 264 -1.41 -16.85 5.94
CA SER A 264 -1.69 -18.20 6.46
C SER A 264 -0.62 -18.65 7.47
N ASP A 265 -1.06 -19.31 8.53
CA ASP A 265 -0.21 -19.77 9.63
C ASP A 265 0.94 -20.65 9.12
N LYS A 266 0.69 -21.50 8.11
CA LYS A 266 1.73 -22.34 7.47
C LYS A 266 2.87 -21.54 6.80
N VAL A 267 2.65 -20.29 6.43
CA VAL A 267 3.66 -19.39 5.85
C VAL A 267 4.29 -18.49 6.92
N ASN A 268 3.52 -18.10 7.94
CA ASN A 268 4.06 -17.45 9.14
C ASN A 268 4.99 -18.39 9.93
N GLU A 269 4.72 -19.70 9.94
CA GLU A 269 5.56 -20.71 10.58
C GLU A 269 6.91 -20.91 9.88
N LEU A 270 6.97 -20.67 8.56
CA LEU A 270 8.21 -20.66 7.77
C LEU A 270 9.01 -19.36 7.91
N THR A 271 8.50 -18.32 8.58
CA THR A 271 9.13 -16.99 8.57
C THR A 271 9.26 -16.34 9.96
N THR A 272 10.25 -15.47 10.08
CA THR A 272 10.50 -14.60 11.24
C THR A 272 9.75 -13.27 11.11
N LEU A 273 9.57 -12.79 9.87
CA LEU A 273 8.84 -11.57 9.53
C LEU A 273 7.32 -11.80 9.52
N ASN A 274 6.78 -12.01 10.71
CA ASN A 274 5.35 -12.18 10.98
C ASN A 274 4.53 -10.99 10.45
N HIS A 275 3.90 -11.15 9.27
CA HIS A 275 3.10 -10.10 8.63
C HIS A 275 1.69 -10.01 9.23
N GLN A 276 1.62 -9.60 10.50
CA GLN A 276 0.37 -9.22 11.14
C GLN A 276 -0.02 -7.78 10.76
N PRO A 277 -1.02 -7.57 9.89
CA PRO A 277 -1.59 -6.24 9.72
C PRO A 277 -2.20 -5.77 11.04
N LYS A 278 -2.20 -4.46 11.29
CA LYS A 278 -2.75 -3.86 12.51
C LYS A 278 -4.29 -3.89 12.52
N GLN A 279 -4.87 -5.09 12.68
CA GLN A 279 -6.29 -5.27 12.91
C GLN A 279 -6.72 -4.73 14.29
N SER A 280 -8.02 -4.60 14.52
CA SER A 280 -8.56 -4.45 15.88
C SER A 280 -8.86 -5.82 16.50
N PHE A 281 -8.88 -5.88 17.82
CA PHE A 281 -9.22 -7.07 18.60
C PHE A 281 -10.66 -7.57 18.35
N LEU A 282 -11.55 -6.69 17.85
CA LEU A 282 -12.95 -7.02 17.55
C LEU A 282 -13.12 -7.40 16.08
N LYS A 283 -13.08 -8.71 15.79
CA LYS A 283 -13.39 -9.29 14.47
C LYS A 283 -14.87 -9.70 14.42
N LEU A 284 -15.73 -8.83 13.88
CA LEU A 284 -17.15 -9.12 13.64
C LEU A 284 -17.38 -9.84 12.29
N SER A 285 -16.58 -10.86 11.98
CA SER A 285 -16.61 -11.51 10.66
C SER A 285 -17.95 -12.20 10.38
N LYS A 286 -18.51 -11.96 9.18
CA LYS A 286 -19.67 -12.67 8.64
C LYS A 286 -19.23 -13.57 7.48
N ASN A 287 -19.91 -14.70 7.30
CA ASN A 287 -19.75 -15.53 6.11
C ASN A 287 -20.21 -14.73 4.87
N PHE A 288 -19.35 -14.64 3.85
CA PHE A 288 -19.61 -13.82 2.66
C PHE A 288 -20.87 -14.25 1.90
N LEU A 289 -21.23 -15.53 1.93
CA LEU A 289 -22.45 -16.04 1.28
C LEU A 289 -23.71 -15.46 1.93
N VAL A 290 -23.70 -15.16 3.23
CA VAL A 290 -24.83 -14.50 3.92
C VAL A 290 -24.99 -13.08 3.41
N VAL A 291 -23.92 -12.28 3.42
CA VAL A 291 -23.95 -10.87 2.96
C VAL A 291 -24.23 -10.77 1.45
N PHE A 292 -23.77 -11.73 0.65
CA PHE A 292 -24.10 -11.81 -0.77
C PHE A 292 -25.58 -12.18 -0.98
N ASN A 293 -26.15 -13.09 -0.19
CA ASN A 293 -27.57 -13.41 -0.24
C ASN A 293 -28.45 -12.23 0.22
N GLU A 294 -28.04 -11.45 1.22
CA GLU A 294 -28.70 -10.17 1.60
C GLU A 294 -28.76 -9.22 0.38
N PHE A 295 -27.64 -9.05 -0.35
CA PHE A 295 -27.60 -8.24 -1.58
C PHE A 295 -28.47 -8.80 -2.72
N LEU A 296 -28.51 -10.12 -2.91
CA LEU A 296 -29.35 -10.76 -3.93
C LEU A 296 -30.86 -10.65 -3.63
N GLN A 297 -31.26 -10.52 -2.36
CA GLN A 297 -32.64 -10.21 -1.99
C GLN A 297 -33.02 -8.80 -2.45
N LEU A 298 -32.18 -7.80 -2.19
CA LEU A 298 -32.38 -6.43 -2.68
C LEU A 298 -32.48 -6.35 -4.21
N GLN A 299 -31.64 -7.09 -4.94
CA GLN A 299 -31.70 -7.13 -6.41
C GLN A 299 -33.03 -7.72 -6.92
N LYS A 300 -33.55 -8.77 -6.27
CA LYS A 300 -34.87 -9.34 -6.61
C LYS A 300 -36.01 -8.37 -6.32
N VAL A 301 -35.99 -7.68 -5.19
CA VAL A 301 -36.98 -6.66 -4.83
C VAL A 301 -36.98 -5.49 -5.83
N ARG A 302 -35.81 -5.12 -6.35
CA ARG A 302 -35.64 -4.05 -7.36
C ARG A 302 -35.83 -4.50 -8.81
N GLY A 303 -36.32 -5.72 -9.04
CA GLY A 303 -36.61 -6.25 -10.38
C GLY A 303 -35.38 -6.58 -11.23
N GLY A 304 -34.18 -6.62 -10.65
CA GLY A 304 -32.92 -6.91 -11.36
C GLY A 304 -32.78 -8.39 -11.70
N THR A 305 -33.06 -8.76 -12.96
CA THR A 305 -33.06 -10.16 -13.43
C THR A 305 -31.68 -10.70 -13.85
N ALA A 306 -30.65 -9.86 -13.96
CA ALA A 306 -29.33 -10.27 -14.45
C ALA A 306 -28.19 -9.77 -13.54
N LEU A 307 -27.50 -10.69 -12.85
CA LEU A 307 -26.27 -10.37 -12.09
C LEU A 307 -25.22 -9.67 -12.97
N GLY A 308 -25.06 -10.08 -14.24
CA GLY A 308 -24.05 -9.51 -15.13
C GLY A 308 -24.20 -8.00 -15.37
N LYS A 309 -25.42 -7.45 -15.41
CA LYS A 309 -25.63 -6.04 -15.82
C LYS A 309 -25.58 -5.03 -14.67
N SER A 310 -25.63 -5.47 -13.41
CA SER A 310 -25.71 -4.56 -12.24
C SER A 310 -24.42 -4.50 -11.39
N LEU A 311 -23.41 -5.32 -11.67
CA LEU A 311 -22.22 -5.42 -10.79
C LEU A 311 -21.05 -4.59 -11.31
N GLY A 312 -20.84 -3.43 -10.70
CA GLY A 312 -19.66 -2.60 -10.95
C GLY A 312 -18.36 -3.33 -10.55
N SER A 313 -17.26 -3.07 -11.28
CA SER A 313 -15.99 -3.79 -11.11
C SER A 313 -15.46 -3.78 -9.68
N GLU A 314 -15.65 -2.69 -8.93
CA GLU A 314 -15.26 -2.56 -7.52
C GLU A 314 -15.99 -3.57 -6.60
N PHE A 315 -17.24 -3.94 -6.92
CA PHE A 315 -18.00 -4.94 -6.16
C PHE A 315 -17.62 -6.38 -6.56
N VAL A 316 -17.40 -6.64 -7.85
CA VAL A 316 -16.85 -7.93 -8.30
C VAL A 316 -15.47 -8.18 -7.67
N LYS A 317 -14.63 -7.14 -7.60
CA LYS A 317 -13.34 -7.16 -6.91
C LYS A 317 -13.49 -7.49 -5.41
N ALA A 318 -14.42 -6.84 -4.70
CA ALA A 318 -14.68 -7.11 -3.28
C ALA A 318 -15.23 -8.53 -3.04
N LEU A 319 -16.10 -9.05 -3.93
CA LEU A 319 -16.58 -10.43 -3.88
C LEU A 319 -15.46 -11.45 -4.07
N ILE A 320 -14.57 -11.22 -5.05
CA ILE A 320 -13.40 -12.08 -5.31
C ILE A 320 -12.48 -12.11 -4.09
N TYR A 321 -12.21 -10.95 -3.47
CA TYR A 321 -11.48 -10.89 -2.21
C TYR A 321 -12.20 -11.66 -1.10
N SER A 322 -13.50 -11.45 -0.89
CA SER A 322 -14.24 -12.17 0.16
C SER A 322 -14.31 -13.69 -0.04
N ALA A 323 -14.43 -14.17 -1.28
CA ALA A 323 -14.35 -15.59 -1.60
C ALA A 323 -12.93 -16.14 -1.31
N GLY A 324 -11.88 -15.42 -1.72
CA GLY A 324 -10.48 -15.77 -1.42
C GLY A 324 -10.17 -15.82 0.07
N TYR A 325 -10.62 -14.83 0.84
CA TYR A 325 -10.46 -14.77 2.30
C TYR A 325 -11.17 -15.93 3.01
N SER A 326 -12.33 -16.36 2.51
CA SER A 326 -13.05 -17.53 3.02
C SER A 326 -12.38 -18.88 2.74
N ARG A 327 -11.25 -18.88 2.00
CA ARG A 327 -10.51 -20.06 1.54
C ARG A 327 -11.30 -21.06 0.68
N ASN A 328 -12.30 -20.56 -0.06
CA ASN A 328 -13.14 -21.37 -0.95
C ASN A 328 -12.77 -21.14 -2.43
N THR A 329 -11.69 -21.78 -2.89
CA THR A 329 -11.19 -21.64 -4.27
C THR A 329 -12.08 -22.33 -5.31
N GLU A 330 -12.89 -23.31 -4.90
CA GLU A 330 -13.92 -23.93 -5.75
C GLU A 330 -15.06 -22.92 -6.08
N TYR A 331 -15.55 -22.19 -5.08
CA TYR A 331 -16.54 -21.12 -5.30
C TYR A 331 -15.96 -19.96 -6.10
N LEU A 332 -14.70 -19.57 -5.84
CA LEU A 332 -14.00 -18.55 -6.64
C LEU A 332 -13.92 -18.96 -8.12
N THR A 333 -13.56 -20.21 -8.40
CA THR A 333 -13.54 -20.79 -9.75
C THR A 333 -14.92 -20.74 -10.42
N LYS A 334 -15.97 -21.22 -9.72
CA LYS A 334 -17.36 -21.17 -10.21
C LYS A 334 -17.84 -19.73 -10.46
N MET A 335 -17.42 -18.78 -9.64
CA MET A 335 -17.76 -17.36 -9.78
C MET A 335 -17.04 -16.70 -10.97
N ILE A 336 -15.76 -16.99 -11.20
CA ILE A 336 -15.02 -16.52 -12.39
C ILE A 336 -15.67 -17.08 -13.66
N HIS A 337 -16.00 -18.37 -13.66
CA HIS A 337 -16.70 -19.03 -14.77
C HIS A 337 -18.09 -18.39 -15.05
N LEU A 338 -18.88 -18.12 -14.01
CA LEU A 338 -20.22 -17.53 -14.16
C LEU A 338 -20.19 -16.05 -14.61
N ILE A 339 -19.17 -15.27 -14.23
CA ILE A 339 -19.08 -13.83 -14.56
C ILE A 339 -18.33 -13.60 -15.89
N TYR A 340 -17.33 -14.43 -16.22
CA TYR A 340 -16.40 -14.22 -17.34
C TYR A 340 -16.28 -15.40 -18.32
N GLY A 341 -16.97 -16.52 -18.11
CA GLY A 341 -16.94 -17.68 -19.01
C GLY A 341 -15.64 -18.48 -19.05
N ILE A 342 -14.63 -18.09 -18.25
CA ILE A 342 -13.32 -18.77 -18.16
C ILE A 342 -13.39 -19.88 -17.10
N ASP A 343 -12.94 -21.09 -17.44
CA ASP A 343 -12.90 -22.23 -16.52
C ASP A 343 -11.58 -22.36 -15.72
N ALA A 344 -11.45 -23.41 -14.91
CA ALA A 344 -10.21 -23.73 -14.18
C ALA A 344 -9.01 -24.06 -15.10
N LYS A 345 -9.25 -24.41 -16.37
CA LYS A 345 -8.19 -24.59 -17.36
C LYS A 345 -7.75 -23.26 -18.00
N GLY A 346 -8.41 -22.14 -17.75
CA GLY A 346 -8.16 -20.89 -18.45
C GLY A 346 -8.76 -20.86 -19.86
N GLU A 347 -9.63 -21.82 -20.19
CA GLU A 347 -10.28 -21.97 -21.48
C GLU A 347 -11.63 -21.22 -21.46
N LEU A 348 -12.01 -20.64 -22.60
CA LEU A 348 -13.30 -19.94 -22.74
C LEU A 348 -14.40 -20.94 -23.07
N VAL A 349 -15.22 -21.30 -22.07
CA VAL A 349 -16.28 -22.31 -22.21
C VAL A 349 -17.62 -21.70 -22.64
N MET A 350 -17.82 -20.40 -22.43
CA MET A 350 -19.01 -19.66 -22.90
C MET A 350 -18.63 -18.66 -23.99
N THR A 351 -19.40 -18.62 -25.08
CA THR A 351 -19.31 -17.52 -26.06
C THR A 351 -19.45 -16.17 -25.35
N LYS A 352 -18.56 -15.22 -25.68
CA LYS A 352 -18.59 -13.85 -25.18
C LYS A 352 -19.95 -13.21 -25.49
N SER A 353 -20.82 -13.12 -24.50
CA SER A 353 -22.01 -12.27 -24.60
C SER A 353 -21.58 -10.82 -24.41
N GLU A 354 -22.13 -9.92 -25.23
CA GLU A 354 -21.91 -8.47 -25.13
C GLU A 354 -22.39 -7.90 -23.77
N ASP A 355 -23.22 -8.67 -23.06
CA ASP A 355 -23.79 -8.36 -21.75
C ASP A 355 -22.87 -8.66 -20.55
N LEU A 356 -21.67 -9.22 -20.75
CA LEU A 356 -20.74 -9.55 -19.66
C LEU A 356 -19.92 -8.32 -19.21
N VAL A 357 -19.71 -8.20 -17.89
CA VAL A 357 -18.85 -7.15 -17.32
C VAL A 357 -17.44 -7.27 -17.92
N GLN A 358 -16.90 -6.20 -18.48
CA GLN A 358 -15.51 -6.23 -18.96
C GLN A 358 -14.53 -6.29 -17.77
N PRO A 359 -13.60 -7.26 -17.73
CA PRO A 359 -12.61 -7.39 -16.66
C PRO A 359 -11.63 -6.21 -16.69
N THR A 360 -11.46 -5.54 -15.56
CA THR A 360 -10.50 -4.42 -15.41
C THR A 360 -9.20 -4.91 -14.76
N GLN A 361 -8.09 -4.17 -14.89
CA GLN A 361 -6.80 -4.49 -14.24
C GLN A 361 -6.95 -4.81 -12.73
N GLN A 362 -7.88 -4.15 -12.02
CA GLN A 362 -8.17 -4.43 -10.62
C GLN A 362 -8.81 -5.81 -10.35
N VAL A 363 -9.53 -6.38 -11.32
CA VAL A 363 -10.13 -7.71 -11.21
C VAL A 363 -9.04 -8.77 -11.31
N LEU A 364 -8.06 -8.63 -12.21
CA LEU A 364 -6.91 -9.54 -12.26
C LEU A 364 -6.09 -9.48 -10.96
N GLU A 365 -5.93 -8.28 -10.40
CA GLU A 365 -5.32 -8.09 -9.08
C GLU A 365 -6.04 -8.93 -8.02
N ALA A 366 -7.37 -8.83 -7.95
CA ALA A 366 -8.15 -9.57 -6.96
C ALA A 366 -8.12 -11.07 -7.18
N ILE A 367 -8.21 -11.55 -8.43
CA ILE A 367 -8.14 -12.97 -8.76
C ILE A 367 -6.78 -13.55 -8.34
N PHE A 368 -5.68 -12.91 -8.76
CA PHE A 368 -4.34 -13.38 -8.39
C PHE A 368 -4.14 -13.39 -6.87
N VAL A 369 -4.50 -12.31 -6.18
CA VAL A 369 -4.30 -12.20 -4.73
C VAL A 369 -5.17 -13.20 -3.96
N ALA A 370 -6.39 -13.46 -4.42
CA ALA A 370 -7.27 -14.48 -3.84
C ALA A 370 -6.71 -15.91 -4.00
N TYR A 371 -6.16 -16.26 -5.17
CA TYR A 371 -5.50 -17.57 -5.36
C TYR A 371 -4.15 -17.65 -4.62
N ALA A 372 -3.33 -16.60 -4.65
CA ALA A 372 -2.05 -16.54 -3.95
C ALA A 372 -2.20 -16.68 -2.43
N TYR A 373 -3.22 -16.06 -1.83
CA TYR A 373 -3.56 -16.23 -0.41
C TYR A 373 -3.91 -17.68 -0.03
N ASN A 374 -4.41 -18.45 -0.98
CA ASN A 374 -4.73 -19.86 -0.83
C ASN A 374 -3.58 -20.79 -1.28
N ASN A 375 -2.38 -20.25 -1.51
CA ASN A 375 -1.17 -20.94 -2.00
C ASN A 375 -1.25 -21.43 -3.47
N GLU A 376 -2.31 -21.10 -4.20
CA GLU A 376 -2.56 -21.49 -5.59
C GLU A 376 -1.98 -20.47 -6.60
N ILE A 377 -0.76 -19.98 -6.39
CA ILE A 377 -0.18 -18.85 -7.15
C ILE A 377 -0.21 -19.12 -8.68
N PHE A 378 0.10 -20.34 -9.10
CA PHE A 378 0.07 -20.73 -10.53
C PHE A 378 -1.35 -20.73 -11.12
N SER A 379 -2.40 -21.05 -10.35
CA SER A 379 -3.80 -20.86 -10.77
C SER A 379 -4.06 -19.38 -11.06
N GLY A 380 -3.60 -18.49 -10.17
CA GLY A 380 -3.68 -17.03 -10.34
C GLY A 380 -2.98 -16.53 -11.61
N LEU A 381 -1.74 -16.96 -11.86
CA LEU A 381 -1.00 -16.62 -13.10
C LEU A 381 -1.73 -17.14 -14.35
N LYS A 382 -2.32 -18.34 -14.28
CA LYS A 382 -3.04 -18.96 -15.39
C LYS A 382 -4.29 -18.14 -15.76
N TYR A 383 -5.05 -17.67 -14.77
CA TYR A 383 -6.14 -16.73 -15.04
C TYR A 383 -5.65 -15.41 -15.64
N ILE A 384 -4.52 -14.85 -15.18
CA ILE A 384 -3.96 -13.64 -15.81
C ILE A 384 -3.75 -13.85 -17.30
N ASN A 385 -3.05 -14.91 -17.69
CA ASN A 385 -2.79 -15.22 -19.10
C ASN A 385 -4.08 -15.42 -19.90
N ALA A 386 -5.05 -16.15 -19.35
CA ALA A 386 -6.36 -16.34 -19.98
C ALA A 386 -7.11 -15.01 -20.17
N PHE A 387 -7.17 -14.15 -19.15
CA PHE A 387 -7.80 -12.83 -19.26
C PHE A 387 -7.09 -11.92 -20.26
N GLN A 388 -5.76 -11.96 -20.35
CA GLN A 388 -5.02 -11.20 -21.37
C GLN A 388 -5.35 -11.70 -22.79
N GLN A 389 -5.27 -13.02 -23.04
CA GLN A 389 -5.53 -13.62 -24.35
C GLN A 389 -6.99 -13.49 -24.81
N LEU A 390 -7.94 -13.59 -23.87
CA LEU A 390 -9.37 -13.60 -24.18
C LEU A 390 -9.98 -12.20 -24.21
N TYR A 391 -9.52 -11.26 -23.38
CA TYR A 391 -10.09 -9.92 -23.25
C TYR A 391 -9.16 -8.78 -23.71
N ASN A 392 -7.99 -9.09 -24.29
CA ASN A 392 -7.00 -8.12 -24.80
C ASN A 392 -6.61 -7.04 -23.76
N ILE A 393 -6.45 -7.46 -22.50
CA ILE A 393 -6.18 -6.55 -21.39
C ILE A 393 -4.71 -6.14 -21.42
N ASP A 394 -4.46 -4.87 -21.73
CA ASP A 394 -3.13 -4.28 -21.66
C ASP A 394 -2.59 -4.29 -20.22
N LEU A 395 -1.43 -4.94 -20.04
CA LEU A 395 -0.63 -4.90 -18.81
C LEU A 395 0.73 -4.18 -19.00
N SER A 396 0.98 -3.59 -20.18
CA SER A 396 2.20 -2.81 -20.46
C SER A 396 2.13 -1.40 -19.87
N SER A 397 0.95 -0.77 -19.84
CA SER A 397 0.79 0.64 -19.47
C SER A 397 1.16 0.98 -18.02
N ARG A 398 1.45 2.27 -17.80
CA ARG A 398 1.72 2.88 -16.48
C ARG A 398 0.65 2.58 -15.41
N HIS A 399 -0.59 2.28 -15.81
CA HIS A 399 -1.67 1.89 -14.89
C HIS A 399 -1.45 0.49 -14.29
N ALA A 400 -0.94 -0.46 -15.08
CA ALA A 400 -0.61 -1.82 -14.64
C ALA A 400 0.55 -1.87 -13.63
N ARG A 401 1.35 -0.79 -13.48
CA ARG A 401 2.43 -0.70 -12.48
C ARG A 401 1.97 -1.07 -11.07
N SER A 402 0.74 -0.65 -10.68
CA SER A 402 0.19 -0.94 -9.34
C SER A 402 -0.28 -2.38 -9.19
N LEU A 403 -0.80 -3.00 -10.27
CA LEU A 403 -1.08 -4.43 -10.33
C LEU A 403 0.22 -5.21 -10.08
N TRP A 404 1.23 -5.02 -10.95
CA TRP A 404 2.50 -5.74 -10.87
C TRP A 404 3.18 -5.61 -9.50
N GLY A 405 3.25 -4.40 -8.94
CA GLY A 405 3.82 -4.20 -7.60
C GLY A 405 3.12 -5.00 -6.49
N LYS A 406 1.81 -5.23 -6.61
CA LYS A 406 1.06 -6.09 -5.69
C LYS A 406 1.25 -7.57 -5.99
N LEU A 407 1.32 -7.99 -7.25
CA LEU A 407 1.56 -9.41 -7.60
C LEU A 407 2.90 -9.88 -7.03
N PHE A 408 3.96 -9.09 -7.21
CA PHE A 408 5.29 -9.36 -6.66
C PHE A 408 5.28 -9.35 -5.12
N ARG A 409 4.65 -8.35 -4.49
CA ARG A 409 4.54 -8.30 -3.02
C ARG A 409 3.79 -9.51 -2.44
N TRP A 410 2.69 -9.94 -3.04
CA TRP A 410 1.95 -11.12 -2.57
C TRP A 410 2.71 -12.43 -2.83
N SER A 411 3.46 -12.52 -3.93
CA SER A 411 4.36 -13.65 -4.18
C SER A 411 5.52 -13.68 -3.19
N GLU A 412 6.13 -12.54 -2.87
CA GLU A 412 7.19 -12.42 -1.86
C GLU A 412 6.66 -12.86 -0.48
N ASN A 413 5.50 -12.35 -0.09
CA ASN A 413 4.80 -12.69 1.15
C ASN A 413 4.43 -14.17 1.27
N MET A 414 4.07 -14.86 0.18
CA MET A 414 3.58 -16.25 0.19
C MET A 414 4.65 -17.31 -0.11
N THR A 415 5.85 -16.90 -0.52
CA THR A 415 6.96 -17.82 -0.84
C THR A 415 8.22 -17.60 -0.01
N ARG A 416 8.23 -16.61 0.88
CA ARG A 416 9.37 -16.39 1.79
C ARG A 416 9.44 -17.51 2.82
N TYR A 417 10.67 -17.89 3.16
CA TYR A 417 11.02 -18.75 4.28
C TYR A 417 12.30 -18.19 4.93
N ASP A 418 12.57 -18.58 6.18
CA ASP A 418 13.86 -18.40 6.84
C ASP A 418 14.32 -19.80 7.35
N GLU A 419 15.61 -20.12 7.25
CA GLU A 419 16.14 -21.49 7.43
C GLU A 419 15.81 -22.08 8.83
N SER A 420 16.06 -21.33 9.91
CA SER A 420 15.76 -21.77 11.29
C SER A 420 14.27 -21.99 11.57
N LYS A 421 13.39 -21.33 10.80
CA LYS A 421 11.94 -21.55 10.86
C LYS A 421 11.51 -22.78 10.07
N THR A 422 12.16 -23.01 8.93
CA THR A 422 11.99 -24.21 8.11
C THR A 422 12.39 -25.47 8.87
N LEU A 423 13.49 -25.42 9.65
CA LEU A 423 13.91 -26.48 10.57
C LEU A 423 12.86 -26.80 11.64
N ILE A 424 12.35 -25.78 12.34
CA ILE A 424 11.28 -25.94 13.34
C ILE A 424 10.02 -26.56 12.73
N MET A 425 9.66 -26.18 11.49
CA MET A 425 8.51 -26.75 10.80
C MET A 425 8.75 -28.19 10.35
N PHE A 426 9.95 -28.53 9.86
CA PHE A 426 10.34 -29.90 9.52
C PHE A 426 10.25 -30.83 10.74
N MET A 427 10.83 -30.43 11.87
CA MET A 427 10.74 -31.18 13.13
C MET A 427 9.29 -31.40 13.59
N LYS A 428 8.36 -30.46 13.36
CA LYS A 428 6.93 -30.67 13.64
C LYS A 428 6.31 -31.73 12.72
N ILE A 429 6.69 -31.73 11.45
CA ILE A 429 6.19 -32.69 10.45
C ILE A 429 6.71 -34.10 10.77
N GLU A 430 7.99 -34.26 11.11
CA GLU A 430 8.54 -35.54 11.59
C GLU A 430 7.82 -36.04 12.86
N ASN A 431 7.66 -35.17 13.86
CA ASN A 431 6.95 -35.49 15.12
C ASN A 431 5.44 -35.76 14.95
N THR A 432 4.84 -35.50 13.78
CA THR A 432 3.43 -35.80 13.49
C THR A 432 3.24 -36.94 12.50
N ASN A 433 4.24 -37.26 11.69
CA ASN A 433 4.24 -38.40 10.76
C ASN A 433 4.85 -39.68 11.36
N SER A 434 5.54 -39.61 12.50
CA SER A 434 6.20 -40.77 13.12
C SER A 434 5.33 -41.48 14.16
N ASP A 435 4.92 -42.72 13.86
CA ASP A 435 4.38 -43.69 14.83
C ASP A 435 5.43 -44.17 15.87
N LYS A 436 6.59 -43.49 15.97
CA LYS A 436 7.69 -43.81 16.88
C LYS A 436 7.46 -43.10 18.21
N SER A 437 7.61 -43.81 19.33
CA SER A 437 7.40 -43.27 20.68
C SER A 437 8.53 -42.34 21.18
N VAL A 438 9.16 -41.56 20.29
CA VAL A 438 10.35 -40.75 20.56
C VAL A 438 10.11 -39.34 20.01
N THR A 439 9.56 -38.46 20.84
CA THR A 439 9.39 -37.05 20.49
C THR A 439 10.76 -36.41 20.29
N ILE A 440 11.06 -35.95 19.08
CA ILE A 440 12.24 -35.11 18.81
C ILE A 440 11.98 -33.75 19.46
N PRO A 441 12.82 -33.28 20.40
CA PRO A 441 12.65 -31.94 20.97
C PRO A 441 12.78 -30.90 19.86
N VAL A 442 11.85 -29.94 19.80
CA VAL A 442 11.88 -28.88 18.78
C VAL A 442 12.99 -27.89 19.12
N VAL A 443 14.05 -27.86 18.31
CA VAL A 443 15.26 -27.05 18.57
C VAL A 443 15.35 -25.84 17.64
N SER A 444 16.09 -24.82 18.07
CA SER A 444 16.24 -23.54 17.35
C SER A 444 17.43 -23.47 16.39
N SER A 445 18.39 -24.38 16.46
CA SER A 445 19.58 -24.39 15.61
C SER A 445 19.79 -25.75 14.92
N LEU A 446 20.49 -25.72 13.78
CA LEU A 446 20.84 -26.92 13.02
C LEU A 446 21.93 -27.75 13.72
N GLU A 447 22.85 -27.10 14.43
CA GLU A 447 23.95 -27.74 15.17
C GLU A 447 23.40 -28.61 16.31
N GLU A 448 22.44 -28.09 17.09
CA GLU A 448 21.75 -28.87 18.11
C GLU A 448 20.88 -29.98 17.49
N ALA A 449 20.27 -29.74 16.32
CA ALA A 449 19.50 -30.76 15.60
C ALA A 449 20.39 -31.94 15.15
N GLN A 450 21.56 -31.65 14.57
CA GLN A 450 22.55 -32.64 14.15
C GLN A 450 23.15 -33.44 15.31
N SER A 451 23.08 -32.93 16.55
CA SER A 451 23.46 -33.70 17.75
C SER A 451 22.51 -34.86 18.08
N ASN A 452 21.30 -34.88 17.50
CA ASN A 452 20.31 -35.94 17.71
C ASN A 452 20.43 -37.03 16.63
N ILE A 453 20.76 -38.26 17.06
CA ILE A 453 20.91 -39.46 16.22
C ILE A 453 19.64 -39.77 15.39
N ASN A 454 18.46 -39.28 15.80
CA ASN A 454 17.19 -39.53 15.11
C ASN A 454 16.76 -38.40 14.16
N PHE A 455 17.58 -37.37 13.91
CA PHE A 455 17.23 -36.26 13.02
C PHE A 455 17.53 -36.60 11.55
N ASP A 456 16.51 -36.51 10.69
CA ASP A 456 16.67 -36.70 9.25
C ASP A 456 17.27 -35.45 8.58
N TYR A 457 18.61 -35.40 8.54
CA TYR A 457 19.34 -34.32 7.87
C TYR A 457 19.13 -34.33 6.34
N GLU A 458 18.97 -35.49 5.72
CA GLU A 458 18.81 -35.62 4.26
C GLU A 458 17.43 -35.11 3.84
N GLY A 459 16.36 -35.59 4.49
CA GLY A 459 15.00 -35.09 4.30
C GLY A 459 14.83 -33.62 4.70
N TYR A 460 15.59 -33.11 5.67
CA TYR A 460 15.62 -31.67 5.98
C TYR A 460 16.20 -30.85 4.83
N VAL A 461 17.32 -31.29 4.22
CA VAL A 461 17.94 -30.62 3.07
C VAL A 461 17.01 -30.67 1.84
N GLU A 462 16.40 -31.83 1.56
CA GLU A 462 15.38 -31.95 0.50
C GLU A 462 14.19 -31.00 0.74
N TYR A 463 13.71 -30.90 1.99
CA TYR A 463 12.60 -30.02 2.34
C TYR A 463 12.95 -28.54 2.13
N VAL A 464 14.13 -28.10 2.60
CA VAL A 464 14.62 -26.73 2.36
C VAL A 464 14.73 -26.42 0.87
N GLU A 465 15.32 -27.32 0.08
CA GLU A 465 15.49 -27.11 -1.36
C GLU A 465 14.16 -27.15 -2.12
N SER A 466 13.17 -27.92 -1.66
CA SER A 466 11.81 -27.91 -2.21
C SER A 466 11.13 -26.55 -2.01
N VAL A 467 11.32 -25.91 -0.85
CA VAL A 467 10.78 -24.57 -0.54
C VAL A 467 11.52 -23.50 -1.33
N ARG A 468 12.86 -23.59 -1.44
CA ARG A 468 13.69 -22.69 -2.26
C ARG A 468 13.31 -22.77 -3.75
N THR A 469 13.22 -23.98 -4.29
CA THR A 469 12.80 -24.26 -5.68
C THR A 469 11.40 -23.72 -5.95
N LYS A 470 10.45 -23.90 -5.03
CA LYS A 470 9.10 -23.33 -5.15
C LYS A 470 9.13 -21.79 -5.20
N ARG A 471 9.94 -21.13 -4.37
CA ARG A 471 10.13 -19.68 -4.37
C ARG A 471 10.74 -19.17 -5.67
N LEU A 472 11.86 -19.78 -6.11
CA LEU A 472 12.54 -19.47 -7.37
C LEU A 472 11.61 -19.61 -8.57
N ASN A 473 10.96 -20.77 -8.72
CA ASN A 473 10.07 -21.03 -9.85
C ASN A 473 8.86 -20.08 -9.89
N THR A 474 8.29 -19.74 -8.73
CA THR A 474 7.18 -18.77 -8.65
C THR A 474 7.62 -17.37 -9.11
N MET A 475 8.78 -16.91 -8.65
CA MET A 475 9.29 -15.57 -8.98
C MET A 475 9.81 -15.47 -10.41
N ASN A 476 10.45 -16.52 -10.94
CA ASN A 476 10.89 -16.59 -12.32
C ASN A 476 9.70 -16.66 -13.30
N ALA A 477 8.62 -17.36 -12.94
CA ALA A 477 7.37 -17.33 -13.70
C ALA A 477 6.72 -15.94 -13.68
N LEU A 478 6.69 -15.26 -12.54
CA LEU A 478 6.16 -13.90 -12.45
C LEU A 478 7.04 -12.87 -13.19
N TRP A 479 8.36 -13.00 -13.15
CA TRP A 479 9.29 -12.13 -13.87
C TRP A 479 9.20 -12.32 -15.39
N SER A 480 9.20 -13.56 -15.87
CA SER A 480 9.02 -13.83 -17.31
C SER A 480 7.67 -13.30 -17.84
N LEU A 481 6.59 -13.37 -17.06
CA LEU A 481 5.30 -12.76 -17.41
C LEU A 481 5.31 -11.22 -17.34
N TYR A 482 6.03 -10.63 -16.39
CA TYR A 482 6.26 -9.17 -16.34
C TYR A 482 7.02 -8.69 -17.59
N LYS A 483 8.05 -9.43 -18.00
CA LYS A 483 8.89 -9.14 -19.17
C LYS A 483 8.17 -9.35 -20.50
N ALA A 484 7.47 -10.47 -20.68
CA ALA A 484 6.72 -10.77 -21.91
C ALA A 484 5.65 -9.72 -22.24
N ASN A 485 5.15 -9.03 -21.20
CA ASN A 485 4.17 -7.95 -21.31
C ASN A 485 4.76 -6.55 -21.57
N ASN A 486 6.09 -6.42 -21.72
CA ASN A 486 6.78 -5.12 -21.85
C ASN A 486 6.37 -4.11 -20.76
N SER A 487 6.24 -4.59 -19.51
CA SER A 487 5.59 -3.87 -18.41
C SER A 487 6.33 -2.61 -17.97
N PHE A 488 5.61 -1.48 -17.89
CA PHE A 488 6.15 -0.20 -17.42
C PHE A 488 6.77 -0.30 -16.01
N TYR A 489 7.96 0.28 -15.84
CA TYR A 489 8.79 0.17 -14.63
C TYR A 489 8.01 0.26 -13.30
N SER A 490 8.08 -0.83 -12.52
CA SER A 490 7.57 -0.92 -11.17
C SER A 490 8.68 -1.21 -10.17
N ASN A 491 9.09 -0.19 -9.40
CA ASN A 491 10.13 -0.30 -8.36
C ASN A 491 9.94 -1.51 -7.42
N SER A 492 8.70 -1.81 -7.04
CA SER A 492 8.39 -2.97 -6.17
C SER A 492 8.58 -4.32 -6.87
N ALA A 493 8.40 -4.40 -8.19
CA ALA A 493 8.64 -5.65 -8.94
C ALA A 493 10.15 -5.90 -9.09
N TYR A 494 10.90 -4.88 -9.52
CA TYR A 494 12.36 -4.94 -9.63
C TYR A 494 13.02 -5.24 -8.28
N TYR A 495 12.59 -4.59 -7.19
CA TYR A 495 13.14 -4.83 -5.86
C TYR A 495 12.82 -6.23 -5.32
N SER A 496 11.58 -6.73 -5.49
CA SER A 496 11.24 -8.10 -5.08
C SER A 496 11.96 -9.17 -5.91
N TYR A 497 12.23 -8.94 -7.19
CA TYR A 497 13.01 -9.86 -8.03
C TYR A 497 14.51 -9.81 -7.71
N TYR A 498 15.08 -8.61 -7.51
CA TYR A 498 16.47 -8.42 -7.05
C TYR A 498 16.79 -9.23 -5.78
N LYS A 499 15.88 -9.26 -4.80
CA LYS A 499 16.06 -10.10 -3.59
C LYS A 499 16.27 -11.57 -3.93
N ILE A 500 15.56 -12.13 -4.91
CA ILE A 500 15.69 -13.54 -5.31
C ILE A 500 17.07 -13.79 -5.95
N LEU A 501 17.60 -12.82 -6.71
CA LEU A 501 18.95 -12.88 -7.25
C LEU A 501 20.01 -12.81 -6.12
N SER A 502 19.83 -11.91 -5.16
CA SER A 502 20.66 -11.77 -3.96
C SER A 502 20.66 -13.05 -3.09
N GLU A 503 19.49 -13.64 -2.88
CA GLU A 503 19.30 -14.92 -2.19
C GLU A 503 19.96 -16.09 -2.96
N SER A 504 19.97 -16.04 -4.30
CA SER A 504 20.61 -17.06 -5.14
C SER A 504 22.14 -17.00 -5.07
N LEU A 505 22.74 -15.82 -5.16
CA LEU A 505 24.20 -15.62 -4.95
C LEU A 505 24.64 -16.15 -3.57
N LYS A 506 23.88 -15.80 -2.52
CA LYS A 506 24.16 -16.23 -1.13
C LYS A 506 23.96 -17.72 -0.89
N HIS A 507 23.13 -18.38 -1.70
CA HIS A 507 22.97 -19.84 -1.65
C HIS A 507 24.12 -20.57 -2.36
N ASP A 508 24.55 -20.09 -3.52
CA ASP A 508 25.68 -20.64 -4.27
C ASP A 508 26.97 -20.62 -3.42
N LEU A 509 27.22 -19.51 -2.71
CA LEU A 509 28.29 -19.37 -1.72
C LEU A 509 28.23 -20.37 -0.56
N LYS A 510 27.03 -20.79 -0.12
CA LYS A 510 26.84 -21.82 0.92
C LYS A 510 27.04 -23.24 0.42
N THR A 511 26.76 -23.49 -0.87
CA THR A 511 26.70 -24.85 -1.44
C THR A 511 27.91 -25.22 -2.29
N SER A 512 28.66 -24.23 -2.78
CA SER A 512 29.92 -24.48 -3.47
C SER A 512 31.04 -24.87 -2.49
N LEU A 513 31.21 -26.18 -2.31
CA LEU A 513 32.40 -26.77 -1.65
C LEU A 513 33.72 -26.44 -2.39
N ALA A 514 33.64 -25.97 -3.63
CA ALA A 514 34.78 -25.56 -4.46
C ALA A 514 34.84 -24.03 -4.56
N ALA A 515 35.34 -23.39 -3.51
CA ALA A 515 35.41 -21.93 -3.31
C ALA A 515 36.35 -21.15 -4.28
N GLU A 516 36.59 -21.68 -5.48
CA GLU A 516 37.53 -21.16 -6.48
C GLU A 516 36.85 -20.88 -7.84
N ALA A 517 35.70 -21.52 -8.13
CA ALA A 517 34.98 -21.36 -9.39
C ALA A 517 33.79 -20.40 -9.27
N VAL A 518 33.74 -19.37 -10.13
CA VAL A 518 32.55 -18.53 -10.32
C VAL A 518 31.47 -19.33 -11.05
N ASN A 519 30.25 -19.40 -10.50
CA ASN A 519 29.14 -20.08 -11.15
C ASN A 519 28.45 -19.16 -12.19
N PRO A 520 28.61 -19.40 -13.51
CA PRO A 520 28.01 -18.54 -14.53
C PRO A 520 26.48 -18.63 -14.55
N GLU A 521 25.89 -19.73 -14.08
CA GLU A 521 24.42 -19.89 -14.05
C GLU A 521 23.77 -18.95 -13.03
N VAL A 522 24.52 -18.54 -12.00
CA VAL A 522 24.04 -17.66 -10.93
C VAL A 522 24.40 -16.19 -11.21
N GLU A 523 25.57 -15.88 -11.77
CA GLU A 523 25.90 -14.50 -12.15
C GLU A 523 25.12 -13.98 -13.38
N GLN A 524 24.89 -14.82 -14.41
CA GLN A 524 24.25 -14.38 -15.66
C GLN A 524 22.83 -13.79 -15.49
N PRO A 525 21.95 -14.32 -14.63
CA PRO A 525 20.69 -13.67 -14.28
C PRO A 525 20.85 -12.24 -13.71
N VAL A 526 21.93 -11.98 -12.95
CA VAL A 526 22.19 -10.67 -12.33
C VAL A 526 22.69 -9.67 -13.36
N TYR A 527 23.64 -10.05 -14.23
CA TYR A 527 24.08 -9.19 -15.32
C TYR A 527 22.92 -8.81 -16.26
N LYS A 528 22.06 -9.77 -16.61
CA LYS A 528 20.83 -9.50 -17.39
C LYS A 528 19.90 -8.51 -16.68
N PHE A 529 19.69 -8.68 -15.38
CA PHE A 529 18.88 -7.77 -14.57
C PHE A 529 19.49 -6.35 -14.50
N LEU A 530 20.81 -6.22 -14.39
CA LEU A 530 21.52 -4.93 -14.45
C LEU A 530 21.36 -4.27 -15.83
N THR A 531 21.59 -4.98 -16.94
CA THR A 531 21.38 -4.45 -18.30
C THR A 531 19.94 -3.96 -18.52
N GLU A 532 18.95 -4.65 -17.95
CA GLU A 532 17.55 -4.21 -18.02
C GLU A 532 17.22 -2.99 -17.14
N LEU A 533 17.85 -2.87 -15.97
CA LEU A 533 17.73 -1.66 -15.14
C LEU A 533 18.43 -0.46 -15.78
N ASP A 534 19.56 -0.67 -16.44
CA ASP A 534 20.30 0.36 -17.17
C ASP A 534 19.49 0.95 -18.33
N GLN A 535 18.89 0.07 -19.16
CA GLN A 535 17.95 0.50 -20.21
C GLN A 535 16.78 1.33 -19.65
N VAL A 536 16.24 0.93 -18.49
CA VAL A 536 15.19 1.70 -17.79
C VAL A 536 15.72 3.04 -17.29
N TYR A 537 16.91 3.08 -16.69
CA TYR A 537 17.55 4.30 -16.20
C TYR A 537 17.76 5.30 -17.35
N HIS A 538 18.34 4.87 -18.47
CA HIS A 538 18.56 5.74 -19.63
C HIS A 538 17.26 6.19 -20.30
N THR A 539 16.22 5.34 -20.35
CA THR A 539 14.89 5.72 -20.86
C THR A 539 14.24 6.83 -20.01
N ILE A 540 14.47 6.78 -18.69
CA ILE A 540 13.94 7.73 -17.70
C ILE A 540 14.77 9.03 -17.66
N ASN A 541 16.10 8.95 -17.79
CA ASN A 541 17.03 10.04 -17.50
C ASN A 541 17.70 10.69 -18.73
N SER A 542 17.52 10.17 -19.95
CA SER A 542 18.06 10.82 -21.15
C SER A 542 17.48 12.24 -21.33
N PRO A 543 18.31 13.28 -21.56
CA PRO A 543 17.84 14.65 -21.77
C PRO A 543 17.05 14.83 -23.09
N GLU A 544 17.14 13.86 -23.99
CA GLU A 544 16.34 13.78 -25.24
C GLU A 544 15.04 13.00 -25.04
N SER A 545 14.83 12.38 -23.87
CA SER A 545 13.60 11.63 -23.56
C SER A 545 12.42 12.59 -23.43
N TYR A 546 11.37 12.37 -24.23
CA TYR A 546 10.10 13.08 -24.17
C TYR A 546 9.39 12.96 -22.79
N ASN A 547 9.90 12.11 -21.90
CA ASN A 547 9.42 11.92 -20.53
C ASN A 547 10.14 12.81 -19.48
N PHE A 548 11.22 13.50 -19.84
CA PHE A 548 12.02 14.30 -18.90
C PHE A 548 11.21 15.46 -18.32
N GLY A 549 11.02 15.47 -16.98
CA GLY A 549 10.19 16.48 -16.31
C GLY A 549 10.44 16.60 -14.80
N PRO A 550 10.31 17.81 -14.20
CA PRO A 550 11.30 18.22 -13.20
C PRO A 550 11.05 17.76 -11.76
N VAL A 551 9.83 17.31 -11.43
CA VAL A 551 9.39 17.17 -10.02
C VAL A 551 8.98 15.73 -9.63
N SER A 552 8.62 14.87 -10.59
CA SER A 552 8.19 13.49 -10.29
C SER A 552 9.21 12.41 -10.66
N LEU A 553 10.34 12.78 -11.30
CA LEU A 553 11.36 11.83 -11.74
C LEU A 553 12.46 11.57 -10.72
N GLY A 554 12.83 12.53 -9.86
CA GLY A 554 13.90 12.34 -8.86
C GLY A 554 13.67 11.11 -7.98
N GLN A 555 12.44 10.94 -7.46
CA GLN A 555 12.06 9.76 -6.68
C GLN A 555 12.13 8.44 -7.46
N TYR A 556 12.12 8.46 -8.80
CA TYR A 556 12.34 7.27 -9.62
C TYR A 556 13.82 7.05 -9.94
N HIS A 557 14.55 8.11 -10.33
CA HIS A 557 16.01 8.10 -10.48
C HIS A 557 16.68 7.49 -9.25
N ASP A 558 16.39 8.02 -8.05
CA ASP A 558 16.99 7.58 -6.79
C ASP A 558 16.64 6.10 -6.50
N SER A 559 15.41 5.68 -6.81
CA SER A 559 14.95 4.30 -6.58
C SER A 559 15.57 3.28 -7.55
N VAL A 560 15.71 3.63 -8.83
CA VAL A 560 16.37 2.79 -9.85
C VAL A 560 17.85 2.67 -9.52
N ARG A 561 18.52 3.82 -9.26
CA ARG A 561 19.92 3.90 -8.88
C ARG A 561 20.21 3.07 -7.62
N HIS A 562 19.38 3.18 -6.59
CA HIS A 562 19.57 2.44 -5.35
C HIS A 562 19.50 0.91 -5.56
N ILE A 563 18.49 0.40 -6.28
CA ILE A 563 18.40 -1.04 -6.57
C ILE A 563 19.60 -1.52 -7.40
N TYR A 564 20.01 -0.74 -8.41
CA TYR A 564 21.13 -1.08 -9.27
C TYR A 564 22.47 -1.07 -8.49
N GLU A 565 22.72 -0.04 -7.68
CA GLU A 565 23.92 0.06 -6.84
C GLU A 565 23.98 -1.07 -5.80
N SER A 566 22.84 -1.45 -5.20
CA SER A 566 22.75 -2.63 -4.33
C SER A 566 23.06 -3.94 -5.06
N ALA A 567 22.56 -4.13 -6.28
CA ALA A 567 22.84 -5.32 -7.08
C ALA A 567 24.32 -5.41 -7.50
N VAL A 568 24.97 -4.28 -7.82
CA VAL A 568 26.43 -4.27 -8.07
C VAL A 568 27.22 -4.55 -6.78
N LYS A 569 26.78 -4.04 -5.62
CA LYS A 569 27.43 -4.37 -4.32
C LYS A 569 27.32 -5.84 -3.95
N ASP A 570 26.17 -6.48 -4.17
CA ASP A 570 26.02 -7.94 -3.96
C ASP A 570 26.94 -8.75 -4.90
N LEU A 571 27.11 -8.35 -6.17
CA LEU A 571 28.09 -8.98 -7.07
C LEU A 571 29.54 -8.78 -6.62
N ILE A 572 29.88 -7.60 -6.11
CA ILE A 572 31.22 -7.34 -5.54
C ILE A 572 31.46 -8.24 -4.32
N SER A 573 30.49 -8.34 -3.40
CA SER A 573 30.59 -9.26 -2.26
C SER A 573 30.72 -10.72 -2.71
N TYR A 574 29.90 -11.19 -3.66
CA TYR A 574 30.01 -12.55 -4.20
C TYR A 574 31.41 -12.85 -4.79
N LYS A 575 31.96 -11.92 -5.59
CA LYS A 575 33.33 -12.07 -6.12
C LYS A 575 34.42 -11.94 -5.05
N LEU A 576 34.19 -11.20 -3.96
CA LEU A 576 35.11 -11.13 -2.82
C LEU A 576 35.11 -12.41 -1.97
N GLU A 577 33.94 -13.01 -1.72
CA GLU A 577 33.83 -14.28 -0.98
C GLU A 577 34.49 -15.44 -1.73
N LEU A 578 34.41 -15.45 -3.06
CA LEU A 578 35.13 -16.37 -3.95
C LEU A 578 36.59 -15.94 -4.26
N ALA A 579 37.16 -15.00 -3.50
CA ALA A 579 38.54 -14.49 -3.63
C ALA A 579 38.94 -13.84 -4.98
N HIS A 580 38.00 -13.61 -5.90
CA HIS A 580 38.22 -13.02 -7.24
C HIS A 580 38.40 -11.50 -7.22
N MET A 581 39.22 -10.97 -6.29
CA MET A 581 39.42 -9.52 -6.09
C MET A 581 39.86 -8.77 -7.36
N GLY A 582 40.65 -9.42 -8.23
CA GLY A 582 41.09 -8.84 -9.50
C GLY A 582 39.96 -8.56 -10.50
N GLN A 583 38.78 -9.14 -10.32
CA GLN A 583 37.59 -8.88 -11.13
C GLN A 583 36.76 -7.68 -10.62
N VAL A 584 36.95 -7.27 -9.36
CA VAL A 584 36.12 -6.23 -8.71
C VAL A 584 36.35 -4.84 -9.30
N GLU A 585 37.60 -4.48 -9.57
CA GLU A 585 37.91 -3.18 -10.17
C GLU A 585 37.39 -3.06 -11.61
N PRO A 586 37.61 -4.04 -12.52
CA PRO A 586 36.91 -4.09 -13.81
C PRO A 586 35.38 -4.03 -13.72
N LEU A 587 34.76 -4.78 -12.80
CA LEU A 587 33.31 -4.76 -12.58
C LEU A 587 32.80 -3.35 -12.25
N ILE A 588 33.48 -2.62 -11.36
CA ILE A 588 33.13 -1.24 -11.01
C ILE A 588 33.37 -0.28 -12.18
N GLN A 589 34.38 -0.52 -13.03
CA GLN A 589 34.67 0.34 -14.18
C GLN A 589 33.64 0.19 -15.32
N GLU A 590 33.15 -1.04 -15.56
CA GLU A 590 32.20 -1.38 -16.62
C GLU A 590 30.74 -1.15 -16.21
N TRP A 591 30.36 -1.51 -14.98
CA TRP A 591 28.96 -1.51 -14.51
C TRP A 591 28.62 -0.32 -13.60
N SER A 592 29.36 0.79 -13.64
CA SER A 592 28.96 2.04 -12.97
C SER A 592 28.21 2.96 -13.93
N ILE A 593 26.92 3.23 -13.68
CA ILE A 593 26.07 4.07 -14.55
C ILE A 593 26.59 5.53 -14.62
N ASP A 594 27.06 6.08 -13.48
CA ASP A 594 27.63 7.41 -13.42
C ASP A 594 28.87 7.51 -12.54
N LEU A 595 29.60 8.62 -12.69
CA LEU A 595 30.86 8.87 -12.01
C LEU A 595 30.71 8.98 -10.48
N GLN A 596 29.58 9.46 -9.98
CA GLN A 596 29.29 9.53 -8.54
C GLN A 596 29.03 8.12 -7.96
N MET A 597 28.37 7.23 -8.70
CA MET A 597 28.19 5.82 -8.34
C MET A 597 29.54 5.10 -8.35
N LYS A 598 30.37 5.37 -9.36
CA LYS A 598 31.73 4.85 -9.48
C LYS A 598 32.60 5.24 -8.29
N GLU A 599 32.62 6.52 -7.91
CA GLU A 599 33.31 7.02 -6.73
C GLU A 599 32.78 6.38 -5.44
N SER A 600 31.45 6.26 -5.29
CA SER A 600 30.83 5.62 -4.13
C SER A 600 31.19 4.14 -4.00
N LEU A 601 31.17 3.39 -5.11
CA LEU A 601 31.56 1.98 -5.14
C LEU A 601 33.05 1.77 -4.86
N LEU A 602 33.93 2.60 -5.42
CA LEU A 602 35.37 2.52 -5.14
C LEU A 602 35.69 2.85 -3.68
N LEU A 603 35.02 3.85 -3.10
CA LEU A 603 35.18 4.23 -1.69
C LEU A 603 34.64 3.15 -0.74
N TRP A 604 33.49 2.54 -1.06
CA TRP A 604 32.93 1.41 -0.32
C TRP A 604 33.82 0.16 -0.43
N TYR A 605 34.28 -0.19 -1.63
CA TYR A 605 35.20 -1.30 -1.84
C TYR A 605 36.53 -1.09 -1.10
N ALA A 606 37.08 0.13 -1.06
CA ALA A 606 38.29 0.42 -0.29
C ALA A 606 38.12 0.22 1.23
N GLN A 607 36.92 0.46 1.77
CA GLN A 607 36.58 0.17 3.18
C GLN A 607 36.38 -1.32 3.45
N VAL A 608 35.82 -2.05 2.48
CA VAL A 608 35.39 -3.45 2.63
C VAL A 608 36.51 -4.46 2.32
N LYS A 609 37.35 -4.18 1.32
CA LYS A 609 38.51 -4.99 0.91
C LYS A 609 39.41 -5.50 2.06
N PRO A 610 39.81 -4.69 3.07
CA PRO A 610 40.64 -5.19 4.17
C PRO A 610 39.93 -6.22 5.06
N ILE A 611 38.60 -6.18 5.17
CA ILE A 611 37.82 -7.16 5.95
C ILE A 611 37.89 -8.52 5.26
N TYR A 612 37.58 -8.56 3.96
CA TYR A 612 37.63 -9.79 3.17
C TYR A 612 39.05 -10.35 3.00
N MET A 613 40.09 -9.50 2.98
CA MET A 613 41.48 -9.96 3.07
C MET A 613 41.73 -10.71 4.38
N ALA A 614 41.36 -10.14 5.52
CA ALA A 614 41.56 -10.77 6.83
C ALA A 614 40.77 -12.08 6.97
N GLU A 615 39.55 -12.15 6.43
CA GLU A 615 38.76 -13.39 6.40
C GLU A 615 39.38 -14.47 5.50
N LEU A 616 39.99 -14.09 4.37
CA LEU A 616 40.70 -15.04 3.50
C LEU A 616 42.03 -15.50 4.11
N GLU A 617 42.71 -14.64 4.85
CA GLU A 617 43.90 -15.01 5.63
C GLU A 617 43.54 -15.96 6.77
N ASP A 618 42.48 -15.69 7.55
CA ASP A 618 41.95 -16.60 8.58
C ASP A 618 41.48 -17.96 8.01
N LYS A 619 40.73 -17.95 6.90
CA LYS A 619 40.36 -19.19 6.17
C LYS A 619 41.60 -19.97 5.72
N ARG A 620 42.64 -19.28 5.25
CA ARG A 620 43.92 -19.88 4.83
C ARG A 620 44.70 -20.44 6.02
N GLU A 621 44.80 -19.72 7.12
CA GLU A 621 45.45 -20.20 8.34
C GLU A 621 44.74 -21.44 8.90
N LYS A 622 43.40 -21.45 8.96
CA LYS A 622 42.61 -22.63 9.33
C LYS A 622 42.87 -23.82 8.42
N LYS A 623 42.91 -23.62 7.09
CA LYS A 623 43.27 -24.68 6.12
C LYS A 623 44.71 -25.19 6.32
N MET A 624 45.66 -24.30 6.61
CA MET A 624 47.05 -24.67 6.92
C MET A 624 47.21 -25.39 8.26
N VAL A 625 46.36 -25.10 9.25
CA VAL A 625 46.33 -25.79 10.55
C VAL A 625 45.72 -27.19 10.41
N LEU A 626 44.64 -27.34 9.63
CA LEU A 626 44.03 -28.65 9.33
C LEU A 626 45.02 -29.58 8.60
N LEU A 627 45.63 -29.10 7.52
CA LEU A 627 46.64 -29.90 6.78
C LEU A 627 47.82 -30.35 7.67
N ARG A 628 48.22 -29.51 8.64
CA ARG A 628 49.25 -29.86 9.64
C ARG A 628 48.76 -30.79 10.74
N ALA A 629 47.46 -30.93 10.95
CA ALA A 629 46.90 -31.95 11.84
C ALA A 629 46.93 -33.31 11.13
N ASP A 630 46.43 -33.36 9.88
CA ASP A 630 46.41 -34.57 9.05
C ASP A 630 47.83 -35.15 8.85
N GLU A 631 48.84 -34.30 8.57
CA GLU A 631 50.26 -34.68 8.47
C GLU A 631 50.83 -35.33 9.75
N ASN A 632 50.23 -35.08 10.93
CA ASN A 632 50.67 -35.68 12.20
C ASN A 632 50.00 -37.02 12.53
N ASP A 633 48.82 -37.32 11.99
CA ASP A 633 48.17 -38.63 12.16
C ASP A 633 48.73 -39.67 11.17
N ASP A 634 49.03 -39.29 9.92
CA ASP A 634 49.74 -40.17 8.96
C ASP A 634 51.17 -40.52 9.46
N SER A 635 51.81 -39.62 10.21
CA SER A 635 53.07 -39.87 10.91
C SER A 635 53.00 -41.05 11.88
N PHE A 636 51.82 -41.32 12.47
CA PHE A 636 51.62 -42.43 13.40
C PHE A 636 51.51 -43.80 12.70
N LEU A 637 51.15 -43.83 11.40
CA LEU A 637 51.16 -45.03 10.57
C LEU A 637 52.51 -45.28 9.87
N GLY A 638 53.40 -44.28 9.84
CA GLY A 638 54.77 -44.41 9.32
C GLY A 638 55.78 -45.10 10.26
N LEU A 639 55.35 -45.56 11.44
CA LEU A 639 56.22 -46.03 12.53
C LEU A 639 55.73 -47.31 13.23
N MET A 640 55.08 -48.22 12.49
CA MET A 640 54.64 -49.54 12.97
C MET A 640 55.18 -50.69 12.10
#